data_AF-A0A3D1UFA6-F1
#
_entry.id   AF-A0A3D1UFA6-F1
#
_cell.length_a   1.000
_cell.length_b   1.000
_cell.length_c   1.000
_cell.angle_alpha   90.00
_cell.angle_beta   90.00
_cell.angle_gamma   90.00
#
_symmetry.space_group_name_H-M   'P 1'
#
loop_
_entity.id
_entity.type
_entity.pdbx_description
1 polymer ?
#
loop_
_entity_poly.entity_id
_entity_poly.type
_entity_poly.pdbx_seq_one_letter_code
_entity_poly.pdbx_strand_id
1 'polypeptide(L)'
;MAYRDVGEYTWTAPADIGGATVLIVGGGGGGAGGSGAGGGGAGQVIIASNQTFKAGTAYALAVGAGGAGGMGKKSGAAGSASSFDTFTADGGGAGAPQDTKGSAGANAGGSGPRDDSAAVSGSGKTAVEGDVYWYGGHAGGASKPRSLWAGAGGGGALSDGGSATTKGVGCAGGDGLPLDITGEMVVYACGGGGGVNGTADTTFGKGGSNGVSGGSATATGGEAGLANTGTGGGGGSYYDQALNGGAGGSGVVVIRYPLTSTYAEVTGFEGLLDGDAHGATIANLYPKSAAVLYATEDGANWTTEPITFNTKGTHTIRVKISADGLKDFETSVTVSLTDEPGVTDGSVALVDPTGASTPAAPYATWATAANDLQTAIDAVTAGGTVYVANGTYALEKTLTANKTVTIRGFDRETGVADPEKVVLDGQDKVRCVSVPTGNHKPVFEGLKFYRGANAGGVGGGASVHGPAAAAVPDRPGVTPSFVNCVFENCTAKEQGAALNVRGSVYLANCRFTGNKTTSGSYGNTVSVSPDSGKKQAGAAILGCTFEEVQAAIPDNACTLALRGYCNLVSNCAFTTCGKVGVIVSDSANANAENTVIVNCISLDAGAPFLAPIAGTTYGGVTLRNCLVARGAGYGVVTGAGKTVIDNCTITGNKKAGVRVTAGTADASSECLVRNTIVWNNNGAKADLDIGSNASYTETTSSTGWDGTTSTATSNTSDPRFKDAANGDWTLLRKSPHVDQGTVLDWMDAATRDLAGNPRVVKNGKSLAKRPDALPDLGCYENMEGREGFSLIIR
;
A
#
# COMPACT_ATOMS: atom_id res chain seq x y z
N MET A 1 32.04 -3.27 1.52
CA MET A 1 31.20 -3.73 0.40
C MET A 1 30.94 -5.23 0.54
N ALA A 2 29.75 -5.73 0.23
CA ALA A 2 29.40 -7.16 0.34
C ALA A 2 28.69 -7.66 -0.92
N TYR A 3 29.16 -8.77 -1.47
CA TYR A 3 28.61 -9.45 -2.65
C TYR A 3 27.89 -10.71 -2.17
N ARG A 4 26.56 -10.72 -2.34
CA ARG A 4 25.65 -11.72 -1.76
C ARG A 4 24.98 -12.58 -2.83
N ASP A 5 24.67 -11.98 -3.97
CA ASP A 5 24.07 -12.72 -5.08
C ASP A 5 25.09 -13.67 -5.71
N VAL A 6 24.62 -14.82 -6.16
CA VAL A 6 25.45 -15.84 -6.82
C VAL A 6 25.82 -15.36 -8.22
N GLY A 7 27.10 -15.43 -8.57
CA GLY A 7 27.58 -15.01 -9.88
C GLY A 7 29.02 -14.54 -9.86
N GLU A 8 29.46 -14.02 -11.01
CA GLU A 8 30.76 -13.38 -11.20
C GLU A 8 30.61 -11.86 -11.11
N TYR A 9 31.57 -11.21 -10.44
CA TYR A 9 31.60 -9.78 -10.24
C TYR A 9 33.01 -9.24 -10.40
N THR A 10 33.09 -7.92 -10.45
CA THR A 10 34.35 -7.19 -10.41
C THR A 10 34.28 -6.14 -9.31
N TRP A 11 35.34 -6.06 -8.51
CA TRP A 11 35.54 -4.98 -7.56
C TRP A 11 36.74 -4.14 -7.99
N THR A 12 36.53 -2.84 -8.18
CA THR A 12 37.62 -1.90 -8.47
C THR A 12 38.09 -1.26 -7.18
N ALA A 13 39.39 -1.41 -6.90
CA ALA A 13 40.01 -0.83 -5.71
C ALA A 13 39.90 0.71 -5.73
N PRO A 14 39.36 1.35 -4.68
CA PRO A 14 39.28 2.80 -4.59
C PRO A 14 40.64 3.48 -4.73
N ALA A 15 40.63 4.75 -5.16
CA ALA A 15 41.84 5.53 -5.38
C ALA A 15 42.67 5.73 -4.10
N ASP A 16 42.04 5.65 -2.93
CA ASP A 16 42.61 5.94 -1.62
C ASP A 16 42.75 4.70 -0.73
N ILE A 17 42.72 3.50 -1.30
CA ILE A 17 42.81 2.27 -0.53
C ILE A 17 44.18 2.12 0.16
N GLY A 18 44.18 2.03 1.49
CA GLY A 18 45.37 1.75 2.31
C GLY A 18 45.56 0.27 2.65
N GLY A 19 44.49 -0.53 2.52
CA GLY A 19 44.44 -1.97 2.81
C GLY A 19 43.00 -2.43 3.05
N ALA A 20 42.72 -3.73 2.92
CA ALA A 20 41.40 -4.29 3.20
C ALA A 20 41.47 -5.65 3.90
N THR A 21 40.41 -5.97 4.64
CA THR A 21 40.10 -7.33 5.09
C THR A 21 39.06 -7.93 4.16
N VAL A 22 39.31 -9.15 3.68
CA VAL A 22 38.42 -9.90 2.80
C VAL A 22 37.90 -11.13 3.53
N LEU A 23 36.58 -11.30 3.58
CA LEU A 23 35.91 -12.55 3.95
C LEU A 23 35.43 -13.23 2.68
N ILE A 24 35.70 -14.52 2.53
CA ILE A 24 35.21 -15.36 1.44
C ILE A 24 34.59 -16.61 2.04
N VAL A 25 33.33 -16.87 1.72
CA VAL A 25 32.60 -18.04 2.20
C VAL A 25 32.06 -18.83 1.02
N GLY A 26 32.41 -20.11 0.91
CA GLY A 26 31.85 -21.01 -0.10
C GLY A 26 30.37 -21.34 0.14
N GLY A 27 29.65 -21.78 -0.88
CA GLY A 27 28.26 -22.21 -0.71
C GLY A 27 28.14 -23.49 0.13
N GLY A 28 27.11 -23.60 0.95
CA GLY A 28 26.83 -24.80 1.74
C GLY A 28 26.30 -25.95 0.88
N GLY A 29 26.53 -27.19 1.30
CA GLY A 29 25.95 -28.38 0.66
C GLY A 29 24.46 -28.53 0.99
N GLY A 30 23.69 -29.12 0.06
CA GLY A 30 22.30 -29.47 0.29
C GLY A 30 22.17 -30.72 1.16
N GLY A 31 21.17 -30.74 2.05
CA GLY A 31 20.79 -31.95 2.78
C GLY A 31 20.14 -32.97 1.86
N ALA A 32 20.25 -34.25 2.17
CA ALA A 32 19.54 -35.29 1.43
C ALA A 32 18.06 -35.35 1.80
N GLY A 33 17.23 -35.91 0.93
CA GLY A 33 15.86 -36.27 1.28
C GLY A 33 15.72 -37.72 1.71
N GLY A 34 14.57 -38.07 2.29
CA GLY A 34 14.23 -39.45 2.67
C GLY A 34 14.23 -39.72 4.18
N SER A 35 14.16 -41.00 4.56
CA SER A 35 13.95 -41.42 5.94
C SER A 35 15.23 -41.33 6.77
N GLY A 36 15.34 -40.30 7.61
CA GLY A 36 16.52 -40.07 8.44
C GLY A 36 17.72 -39.55 7.66
N ALA A 37 17.51 -38.69 6.66
CA ALA A 37 18.58 -38.28 5.76
C ALA A 37 19.63 -37.38 6.46
N GLY A 38 20.88 -37.44 6.00
CA GLY A 38 21.97 -36.62 6.54
C GLY A 38 21.90 -35.16 6.09
N GLY A 39 22.36 -34.25 6.96
CA GLY A 39 22.47 -32.82 6.67
C GLY A 39 23.63 -32.48 5.73
N GLY A 40 23.55 -31.36 5.02
CA GLY A 40 24.64 -30.85 4.18
C GLY A 40 25.79 -30.26 5.01
N GLY A 41 27.01 -30.39 4.51
CA GLY A 41 28.19 -29.75 5.10
C GLY A 41 28.26 -28.26 4.76
N ALA A 42 28.90 -27.48 5.61
CA ALA A 42 29.11 -26.06 5.37
C ALA A 42 30.18 -25.78 4.29
N GLY A 43 30.10 -24.61 3.64
CA GLY A 43 31.21 -24.09 2.83
C GLY A 43 32.45 -23.76 3.66
N GLN A 44 33.58 -23.52 3.00
CA GLN A 44 34.79 -23.05 3.66
C GLN A 44 34.68 -21.57 4.01
N VAL A 45 35.34 -21.13 5.08
CA VAL A 45 35.52 -19.70 5.38
C VAL A 45 36.99 -19.33 5.27
N ILE A 46 37.29 -18.25 4.55
CA ILE A 46 38.61 -17.63 4.45
C ILE A 46 38.50 -16.19 4.93
N ILE A 47 39.41 -15.79 5.82
CA ILE A 47 39.57 -14.39 6.24
C ILE A 47 40.99 -13.97 5.91
N ALA A 48 41.15 -13.06 4.94
CA ALA A 48 42.43 -12.48 4.57
C ALA A 48 42.48 -11.03 5.08
N SER A 49 43.25 -10.78 6.14
CA SER A 49 43.35 -9.46 6.78
C SER A 49 44.51 -8.64 6.20
N ASN A 50 44.42 -7.31 6.28
CA ASN A 50 45.50 -6.38 5.88
C ASN A 50 46.03 -6.58 4.44
N GLN A 51 45.17 -6.98 3.52
CA GLN A 51 45.53 -7.18 2.13
C GLN A 51 45.71 -5.84 1.42
N THR A 52 46.78 -5.72 0.62
CA THR A 52 47.07 -4.51 -0.16
C THR A 52 46.61 -4.67 -1.60
N PHE A 53 45.90 -3.66 -2.13
CA PHE A 53 45.41 -3.64 -3.50
C PHE A 53 45.94 -2.42 -4.24
N LYS A 54 46.16 -2.56 -5.55
CA LYS A 54 46.58 -1.45 -6.38
C LYS A 54 45.36 -0.57 -6.70
N ALA A 55 45.38 0.68 -6.24
CA ALA A 55 44.35 1.67 -6.51
C ALA A 55 43.94 1.72 -8.00
N GLY A 56 42.64 1.78 -8.26
CA GLY A 56 42.04 1.79 -9.60
C GLY A 56 42.09 0.45 -10.36
N THR A 57 42.63 -0.61 -9.77
CA THR A 57 42.69 -1.93 -10.41
C THR A 57 41.41 -2.71 -10.16
N ALA A 58 40.90 -3.36 -11.20
CA ALA A 58 39.76 -4.27 -11.13
C ALA A 58 40.21 -5.68 -10.71
N TYR A 59 39.56 -6.24 -9.69
CA TYR A 59 39.78 -7.58 -9.17
C TYR A 59 38.52 -8.43 -9.41
N ALA A 60 38.71 -9.62 -9.98
CA ALA A 60 37.63 -10.57 -10.21
C ALA A 60 37.24 -11.27 -8.90
N LEU A 61 35.94 -11.54 -8.74
CA LEU A 61 35.41 -12.30 -7.61
C LEU A 61 34.17 -13.08 -8.03
N ALA A 62 33.89 -14.17 -7.32
CA ALA A 62 32.70 -14.99 -7.54
C ALA A 62 32.05 -15.40 -6.22
N VAL A 63 30.73 -15.45 -6.21
CA VAL A 63 29.93 -15.95 -5.08
C VAL A 63 29.33 -17.30 -5.46
N GLY A 64 29.68 -18.33 -4.70
CA GLY A 64 29.24 -19.69 -4.92
C GLY A 64 27.79 -19.95 -4.51
N ALA A 65 27.07 -20.70 -5.34
CA ALA A 65 25.73 -21.19 -5.03
C ALA A 65 25.75 -22.22 -3.89
N GLY A 66 24.69 -22.25 -3.09
CA GLY A 66 24.41 -23.38 -2.23
C GLY A 66 23.94 -24.61 -3.03
N GLY A 67 24.23 -25.80 -2.53
CA GLY A 67 23.83 -27.06 -3.15
C GLY A 67 22.32 -27.29 -3.02
N ALA A 68 21.67 -27.77 -4.09
CA ALA A 68 20.26 -28.14 -4.05
C ALA A 68 19.98 -29.25 -3.03
N GLY A 69 18.83 -29.18 -2.35
CA GLY A 69 18.36 -30.23 -1.46
C GLY A 69 17.94 -31.49 -2.22
N GLY A 70 18.13 -32.66 -1.61
CA GLY A 70 17.76 -33.94 -2.21
C GLY A 70 16.24 -34.11 -2.26
N MET A 71 15.71 -34.45 -3.45
CA MET A 71 14.28 -34.74 -3.62
C MET A 71 13.98 -36.23 -3.42
N GLY A 72 13.05 -36.56 -2.52
CA GLY A 72 12.77 -37.94 -2.12
C GLY A 72 14.03 -38.63 -1.57
N LYS A 73 14.22 -39.94 -1.82
CA LYS A 73 15.39 -40.69 -1.31
C LYS A 73 16.68 -40.44 -2.13
N LYS A 74 17.06 -39.18 -2.33
CA LYS A 74 18.25 -38.78 -3.10
C LYS A 74 19.18 -37.91 -2.25
N SER A 75 20.47 -37.96 -2.57
CA SER A 75 21.47 -37.04 -2.02
C SER A 75 21.15 -35.60 -2.39
N GLY A 76 21.59 -34.68 -1.54
CA GLY A 76 21.69 -33.28 -1.94
C GLY A 76 22.80 -33.09 -2.99
N ALA A 77 22.97 -31.85 -3.44
CA ALA A 77 24.13 -31.44 -4.23
C ALA A 77 25.18 -30.77 -3.34
N ALA A 78 26.44 -30.80 -3.77
CA ALA A 78 27.50 -30.01 -3.13
C ALA A 78 27.29 -28.52 -3.41
N GLY A 79 27.74 -27.67 -2.48
CA GLY A 79 27.83 -26.24 -2.73
C GLY A 79 28.95 -25.91 -3.72
N SER A 80 28.87 -24.74 -4.34
CA SER A 80 29.91 -24.22 -5.23
C SER A 80 30.87 -23.30 -4.49
N ALA A 81 32.10 -23.18 -5.00
CA ALA A 81 33.11 -22.32 -4.40
C ALA A 81 32.81 -20.83 -4.58
N SER A 82 33.27 -20.02 -3.63
CA SER A 82 33.39 -18.57 -3.79
C SER A 82 34.86 -18.20 -3.93
N SER A 83 35.18 -17.12 -4.65
CA SER A 83 36.55 -16.69 -4.86
C SER A 83 36.70 -15.18 -4.85
N PHE A 84 37.89 -14.72 -4.49
CA PHE A 84 38.31 -13.34 -4.65
C PHE A 84 39.81 -13.33 -4.94
N ASP A 85 40.18 -12.78 -6.09
CA ASP A 85 41.57 -12.80 -6.58
C ASP A 85 42.17 -14.23 -6.57
N THR A 86 43.22 -14.48 -5.78
CA THR A 86 43.90 -15.79 -5.70
C THR A 86 43.31 -16.73 -4.65
N PHE A 87 42.35 -16.27 -3.84
CA PHE A 87 41.74 -17.08 -2.78
C PHE A 87 40.45 -17.74 -3.26
N THR A 88 40.31 -19.04 -2.97
CA THR A 88 39.12 -19.83 -3.29
C THR A 88 38.64 -20.57 -2.05
N ALA A 89 37.41 -20.27 -1.62
CA ALA A 89 36.72 -20.96 -0.53
C ALA A 89 35.81 -22.04 -1.13
N ASP A 90 36.16 -23.31 -0.92
CA ASP A 90 35.41 -24.43 -1.48
C ASP A 90 33.98 -24.55 -0.92
N GLY A 91 33.09 -25.16 -1.71
CA GLY A 91 31.72 -25.44 -1.28
C GLY A 91 31.58 -26.67 -0.37
N GLY A 92 30.49 -26.72 0.38
CA GLY A 92 30.20 -27.80 1.33
C GLY A 92 29.72 -29.09 0.68
N GLY A 93 29.96 -30.22 1.36
CA GLY A 93 29.61 -31.56 0.88
C GLY A 93 28.11 -31.86 1.00
N ALA A 94 27.58 -32.65 0.07
CA ALA A 94 26.18 -33.07 0.08
C ALA A 94 25.85 -34.04 1.23
N GLY A 95 24.69 -33.84 1.85
CA GLY A 95 24.09 -34.83 2.74
C GLY A 95 23.63 -36.08 1.97
N ALA A 96 23.48 -37.20 2.68
CA ALA A 96 23.19 -38.49 2.08
C ALA A 96 21.86 -39.11 2.54
N PRO A 97 21.08 -39.74 1.63
CA PRO A 97 19.86 -40.45 2.00
C PRO A 97 20.20 -41.74 2.74
N GLN A 98 19.15 -42.45 3.13
CA GLN A 98 19.24 -43.80 3.66
C GLN A 98 20.16 -44.71 2.83
N ASP A 99 20.94 -45.57 3.52
CA ASP A 99 21.91 -46.51 2.93
C ASP A 99 23.06 -45.89 2.15
N THR A 100 23.34 -44.60 2.35
CA THR A 100 24.48 -43.93 1.71
C THR A 100 25.26 -43.06 2.69
N LYS A 101 26.56 -42.91 2.43
CA LYS A 101 27.45 -42.01 3.15
C LYS A 101 27.38 -40.60 2.55
N GLY A 102 27.62 -39.58 3.38
CA GLY A 102 27.76 -38.20 2.93
C GLY A 102 28.83 -38.02 1.86
N SER A 103 28.80 -36.89 1.15
CA SER A 103 29.86 -36.52 0.23
C SER A 103 30.89 -35.63 0.92
N ALA A 104 32.15 -35.76 0.50
CA ALA A 104 33.17 -34.78 0.84
C ALA A 104 32.83 -33.41 0.21
N GLY A 105 33.37 -32.37 0.82
CA GLY A 105 33.37 -30.98 0.40
C GLY A 105 34.27 -30.22 1.37
N ALA A 106 34.30 -28.89 1.32
CA ALA A 106 35.04 -28.06 2.26
C ALA A 106 34.84 -28.56 3.70
N ASN A 107 33.59 -28.67 4.11
CA ASN A 107 33.17 -29.52 5.22
C ASN A 107 32.23 -30.60 4.67
N ALA A 108 32.33 -31.82 5.20
CA ALA A 108 31.60 -32.96 4.64
C ALA A 108 30.13 -33.01 5.07
N GLY A 109 29.29 -33.58 4.21
CA GLY A 109 27.88 -33.85 4.54
C GLY A 109 27.70 -35.03 5.48
N GLY A 110 26.61 -35.03 6.23
CA GLY A 110 26.22 -36.11 7.12
C GLY A 110 25.73 -37.36 6.38
N SER A 111 25.95 -38.52 6.98
CA SER A 111 25.44 -39.80 6.46
C SER A 111 23.97 -40.04 6.81
N GLY A 112 23.25 -40.76 5.93
CA GLY A 112 21.95 -41.34 6.27
C GLY A 112 22.10 -42.68 7.02
N PRO A 113 20.99 -43.30 7.45
CA PRO A 113 21.04 -44.47 8.31
C PRO A 113 21.47 -45.69 7.51
N ARG A 114 22.57 -46.33 7.94
CA ARG A 114 23.20 -47.49 7.28
C ARG A 114 24.03 -48.31 8.27
N ASP A 115 24.15 -49.62 8.05
CA ASP A 115 24.84 -50.54 8.97
C ASP A 115 26.38 -50.41 9.01
N ASP A 116 26.97 -49.70 8.06
CA ASP A 116 28.42 -49.48 7.89
C ASP A 116 28.78 -48.01 7.61
N SER A 117 27.91 -47.04 7.92
CA SER A 117 28.22 -45.62 7.68
C SER A 117 29.34 -45.12 8.60
N ALA A 118 30.51 -44.86 8.02
CA ALA A 118 31.60 -44.12 8.67
C ALA A 118 31.45 -42.62 8.42
N ALA A 119 31.97 -41.81 9.34
CA ALA A 119 32.09 -40.37 9.15
C ALA A 119 32.92 -40.08 7.89
N VAL A 120 32.50 -39.08 7.11
CA VAL A 120 33.21 -38.64 5.90
C VAL A 120 33.99 -37.39 6.26
N SER A 121 35.30 -37.41 6.02
CA SER A 121 36.17 -36.25 6.28
C SER A 121 35.88 -35.12 5.29
N GLY A 122 35.91 -33.88 5.78
CA GLY A 122 35.97 -32.71 4.91
C GLY A 122 37.33 -32.65 4.19
N SER A 123 37.34 -32.04 3.00
CA SER A 123 38.56 -31.80 2.22
C SER A 123 39.09 -30.38 2.36
N GLY A 124 38.35 -29.50 3.03
CA GLY A 124 38.75 -28.11 3.26
C GLY A 124 39.99 -28.00 4.14
N LYS A 125 40.68 -26.88 3.99
CA LYS A 125 41.85 -26.51 4.78
C LYS A 125 41.42 -25.83 6.09
N THR A 126 42.03 -26.23 7.20
CA THR A 126 42.10 -25.46 8.44
C THR A 126 43.55 -25.08 8.71
N ALA A 127 43.87 -23.79 8.63
CA ALA A 127 45.25 -23.29 8.73
C ALA A 127 45.29 -21.78 9.01
N VAL A 128 46.45 -21.32 9.50
CA VAL A 128 46.80 -19.89 9.56
C VAL A 128 48.11 -19.70 8.80
N GLU A 129 48.10 -18.86 7.76
CA GLU A 129 49.25 -18.57 6.90
C GLU A 129 49.41 -17.06 6.77
N GLY A 130 50.33 -16.49 7.56
CA GLY A 130 50.44 -15.04 7.69
C GLY A 130 49.13 -14.44 8.23
N ASP A 131 48.59 -13.45 7.51
CA ASP A 131 47.32 -12.78 7.86
C ASP A 131 46.08 -13.45 7.22
N VAL A 132 46.21 -14.70 6.75
CA VAL A 132 45.12 -15.46 6.13
C VAL A 132 44.72 -16.65 7.00
N TYR A 133 43.43 -16.72 7.35
CA TYR A 133 42.84 -17.72 8.23
C TYR A 133 41.85 -18.57 7.43
N TRP A 134 42.03 -19.90 7.48
CA TRP A 134 41.20 -20.87 6.78
C TRP A 134 40.45 -21.73 7.80
N TYR A 135 39.15 -21.88 7.60
CA TYR A 135 38.26 -22.70 8.44
C TYR A 135 37.49 -23.69 7.56
N GLY A 136 37.81 -24.98 7.73
CA GLY A 136 37.23 -26.07 6.93
C GLY A 136 37.80 -27.45 7.29
N GLY A 137 37.46 -28.47 6.51
CA GLY A 137 37.99 -29.82 6.69
C GLY A 137 37.25 -30.66 7.72
N HIS A 138 36.18 -30.14 8.31
CA HIS A 138 35.42 -30.84 9.33
C HIS A 138 34.59 -31.98 8.75
N ALA A 139 34.53 -33.08 9.48
CA ALA A 139 33.84 -34.28 9.07
C ALA A 139 32.32 -34.14 9.24
N GLY A 140 31.58 -34.82 8.37
CA GLY A 140 30.16 -35.10 8.60
C GLY A 140 30.01 -36.27 9.57
N GLY A 141 28.90 -36.29 10.31
CA GLY A 141 28.64 -37.36 11.27
C GLY A 141 28.34 -38.71 10.61
N ALA A 142 28.55 -39.78 11.38
CA ALA A 142 28.17 -41.15 11.04
C ALA A 142 26.75 -41.47 11.52
N SER A 143 26.10 -42.49 10.93
CA SER A 143 24.78 -42.93 11.34
C SER A 143 24.65 -44.46 11.34
N LYS A 144 25.23 -45.10 12.37
CA LYS A 144 25.29 -46.56 12.54
C LYS A 144 24.82 -46.96 13.95
N PRO A 145 24.02 -48.03 14.11
CA PRO A 145 23.45 -48.90 13.06
C PRO A 145 22.26 -48.29 12.31
N ARG A 146 21.87 -48.88 11.18
CA ARG A 146 20.70 -48.46 10.38
C ARG A 146 19.42 -48.37 11.21
N SER A 147 19.30 -49.22 12.24
CA SER A 147 18.15 -49.31 13.14
C SER A 147 17.92 -48.07 14.02
N LEU A 148 18.85 -47.11 14.06
CA LEU A 148 18.64 -45.82 14.72
C LEU A 148 17.66 -44.93 13.96
N TRP A 149 17.58 -45.09 12.64
CA TRP A 149 16.70 -44.30 11.79
C TRP A 149 16.83 -42.78 11.95
N ALA A 150 18.04 -42.31 12.25
CA ALA A 150 18.35 -40.91 12.46
C ALA A 150 19.52 -40.52 11.57
N GLY A 151 19.42 -39.40 10.88
CA GLY A 151 20.48 -38.85 10.05
C GLY A 151 21.54 -38.16 10.87
N ALA A 152 22.76 -38.17 10.35
CA ALA A 152 23.87 -37.46 10.94
C ALA A 152 23.91 -35.98 10.48
N GLY A 153 24.51 -35.12 11.29
CA GLY A 153 24.73 -33.73 10.94
C GLY A 153 25.90 -33.56 9.97
N GLY A 154 25.87 -32.51 9.14
CA GLY A 154 27.01 -32.09 8.33
C GLY A 154 28.06 -31.34 9.17
N GLY A 155 29.32 -31.34 8.73
CA GLY A 155 30.39 -30.57 9.38
C GLY A 155 30.19 -29.06 9.21
N GLY A 156 30.53 -28.29 10.24
CA GLY A 156 30.57 -26.82 10.22
C GLY A 156 31.99 -26.30 10.02
N ALA A 157 32.18 -24.98 10.02
CA ALA A 157 33.51 -24.38 9.90
C ALA A 157 34.39 -24.53 11.15
N LEU A 158 33.82 -24.82 12.32
CA LEU A 158 34.55 -24.93 13.58
C LEU A 158 34.53 -26.34 14.20
N SER A 159 33.57 -27.18 13.82
CA SER A 159 33.44 -28.52 14.40
C SER A 159 32.78 -29.52 13.46
N ASP A 160 33.04 -30.80 13.74
CA ASP A 160 32.43 -31.92 13.04
C ASP A 160 30.92 -32.02 13.32
N GLY A 161 30.19 -32.61 12.38
CA GLY A 161 28.76 -32.88 12.55
C GLY A 161 28.48 -34.02 13.54
N GLY A 162 27.35 -33.94 14.24
CA GLY A 162 26.95 -34.96 15.21
C GLY A 162 26.67 -36.31 14.55
N SER A 163 27.12 -37.39 15.19
CA SER A 163 26.85 -38.77 14.76
C SER A 163 25.66 -39.37 15.49
N ALA A 164 24.83 -40.15 14.78
CA ALA A 164 23.63 -40.76 15.36
C ALA A 164 23.99 -41.84 16.38
N THR A 165 23.51 -41.67 17.61
CA THR A 165 23.71 -42.60 18.73
C THR A 165 22.40 -43.08 19.35
N THR A 166 21.29 -42.36 19.10
CA THR A 166 19.99 -42.61 19.70
C THR A 166 18.93 -42.79 18.62
N LYS A 167 18.04 -43.76 18.80
CA LYS A 167 16.97 -44.05 17.84
C LYS A 167 15.99 -42.87 17.76
N GLY A 168 15.70 -42.40 16.54
CA GLY A 168 14.70 -41.34 16.30
C GLY A 168 15.14 -39.94 16.75
N VAL A 169 16.43 -39.72 16.99
CA VAL A 169 17.01 -38.42 17.36
C VAL A 169 18.01 -37.99 16.29
N GLY A 170 17.61 -37.03 15.46
CA GLY A 170 18.46 -36.44 14.42
C GLY A 170 19.60 -35.64 15.03
N CYS A 171 20.75 -35.66 14.39
CA CYS A 171 21.95 -35.06 14.96
C CYS A 171 22.14 -33.60 14.55
N ALA A 172 22.72 -32.80 15.45
CA ALA A 172 23.07 -31.44 15.14
C ALA A 172 24.19 -31.36 14.08
N GLY A 173 24.13 -30.36 13.21
CA GLY A 173 25.28 -29.98 12.38
C GLY A 173 26.41 -29.36 13.21
N GLY A 174 27.61 -29.32 12.65
CA GLY A 174 28.77 -28.69 13.27
C GLY A 174 28.67 -27.16 13.30
N ASP A 175 29.38 -26.53 14.23
CA ASP A 175 29.27 -25.09 14.50
C ASP A 175 29.93 -24.24 13.41
N GLY A 176 29.33 -23.08 13.14
CA GLY A 176 29.88 -22.06 12.25
C GLY A 176 30.69 -20.99 12.98
N LEU A 177 31.41 -20.16 12.21
CA LEU A 177 32.27 -19.09 12.72
C LEU A 177 31.49 -17.78 12.91
N PRO A 178 31.31 -17.28 14.15
CA PRO A 178 30.78 -15.93 14.40
C PRO A 178 31.81 -14.86 14.04
N LEU A 179 31.41 -13.88 13.22
CA LEU A 179 32.27 -12.77 12.78
C LEU A 179 31.49 -11.46 12.66
N ASP A 180 32.10 -10.36 13.11
CA ASP A 180 31.65 -8.99 12.81
C ASP A 180 32.56 -8.32 11.77
N ILE A 181 32.24 -8.56 10.50
CA ILE A 181 32.91 -7.89 9.37
C ILE A 181 32.00 -6.87 8.69
N THR A 182 30.68 -7.01 8.80
CA THR A 182 29.70 -6.12 8.17
C THR A 182 29.21 -4.99 9.09
N GLY A 183 29.70 -4.92 10.34
CA GLY A 183 29.17 -4.03 11.38
C GLY A 183 28.06 -4.68 12.22
N GLU A 184 27.80 -5.96 11.99
CA GLU A 184 26.87 -6.82 12.74
C GLU A 184 27.49 -8.21 12.86
N MET A 185 27.16 -8.91 13.96
CA MET A 185 27.70 -10.24 14.24
C MET A 185 26.89 -11.30 13.49
N VAL A 186 27.53 -12.01 12.55
CA VAL A 186 26.93 -13.05 11.70
C VAL A 186 27.68 -14.37 11.90
N VAL A 187 26.95 -15.49 11.94
CA VAL A 187 27.55 -16.83 12.02
C VAL A 187 27.62 -17.44 10.62
N TYR A 188 28.84 -17.67 10.15
CA TYR A 188 29.12 -18.22 8.82
C TYR A 188 29.39 -19.73 8.87
N ALA A 189 28.95 -20.45 7.85
CA ALA A 189 29.29 -21.83 7.57
C ALA A 189 28.95 -22.81 8.71
N CYS A 190 27.67 -22.84 9.12
CA CYS A 190 27.16 -23.89 10.00
C CYS A 190 26.87 -25.18 9.21
N GLY A 191 27.05 -26.35 9.82
CA GLY A 191 26.59 -27.62 9.25
C GLY A 191 25.07 -27.78 9.37
N GLY A 192 24.46 -28.51 8.43
CA GLY A 192 23.04 -28.86 8.47
C GLY A 192 22.74 -30.00 9.43
N GLY A 193 21.58 -29.97 10.09
CA GLY A 193 21.09 -31.03 10.97
C GLY A 193 20.60 -32.26 10.22
N GLY A 194 20.74 -33.44 10.82
CA GLY A 194 20.21 -34.70 10.28
C GLY A 194 18.71 -34.87 10.53
N GLY A 195 18.00 -35.48 9.59
CA GLY A 195 16.58 -35.80 9.71
C GLY A 195 16.34 -37.08 10.51
N VAL A 196 15.08 -37.47 10.66
CA VAL A 196 14.67 -38.68 11.39
C VAL A 196 13.61 -39.44 10.63
N ASN A 197 13.47 -40.73 10.94
CA ASN A 197 12.30 -41.50 10.59
C ASN A 197 11.42 -41.61 11.84
N GLY A 198 10.24 -40.99 11.86
CA GLY A 198 9.27 -41.35 12.89
C GLY A 198 8.07 -40.44 13.06
N THR A 199 7.08 -41.06 13.70
CA THR A 199 5.82 -40.50 14.22
C THR A 199 6.06 -39.66 15.49
N ALA A 200 4.99 -39.26 16.20
CA ALA A 200 4.89 -38.17 17.19
C ALA A 200 5.99 -37.98 18.28
N ASP A 201 6.91 -38.92 18.51
CA ASP A 201 7.93 -38.89 19.59
C ASP A 201 9.39 -38.72 19.09
N THR A 202 9.62 -38.07 17.94
CA THR A 202 10.98 -37.86 17.38
C THR A 202 11.57 -36.49 17.69
N THR A 203 12.91 -36.39 17.76
CA THR A 203 13.65 -35.12 17.91
C THR A 203 14.48 -34.85 16.66
N PHE A 204 14.31 -33.69 16.03
CA PHE A 204 15.02 -33.35 14.79
C PHE A 204 16.42 -32.80 15.05
N GLY A 205 17.34 -33.06 14.11
CA GLY A 205 18.65 -32.44 14.11
C GLY A 205 18.53 -30.94 13.86
N LYS A 206 19.11 -30.14 14.75
CA LYS A 206 19.28 -28.70 14.54
C LYS A 206 20.46 -28.43 13.60
N GLY A 207 20.47 -27.29 12.92
CA GLY A 207 21.72 -26.79 12.37
C GLY A 207 22.75 -26.48 13.46
N GLY A 208 24.00 -26.26 13.06
CA GLY A 208 25.07 -25.85 13.97
C GLY A 208 24.80 -24.54 14.72
N SER A 209 25.63 -24.26 15.74
CA SER A 209 25.60 -23.03 16.54
C SER A 209 24.25 -22.75 17.20
N ASN A 210 23.65 -23.78 17.83
CA ASN A 210 22.32 -23.76 18.44
C ASN A 210 21.14 -23.61 17.47
N GLY A 211 21.30 -23.99 16.20
CA GLY A 211 20.21 -24.00 15.22
C GLY A 211 20.01 -22.67 14.50
N VAL A 212 21.10 -21.99 14.13
CA VAL A 212 21.04 -20.72 13.37
C VAL A 212 20.24 -20.88 12.07
N SER A 213 20.44 -22.00 11.34
CA SER A 213 19.62 -22.42 10.18
C SER A 213 20.02 -23.83 9.73
N GLY A 214 19.27 -24.44 8.80
CA GLY A 214 19.59 -25.76 8.26
C GLY A 214 19.21 -26.92 9.17
N GLY A 215 18.18 -26.77 10.02
CA GLY A 215 17.63 -27.86 10.82
C GLY A 215 16.74 -28.82 10.02
N SER A 216 16.21 -29.85 10.66
CA SER A 216 15.20 -30.76 10.09
C SER A 216 13.83 -30.58 10.75
N ALA A 217 12.74 -30.91 10.04
CA ALA A 217 11.37 -30.82 10.54
C ALA A 217 10.44 -31.92 9.98
N THR A 218 9.34 -32.21 10.70
CA THR A 218 8.38 -33.29 10.43
C THR A 218 7.39 -33.04 9.30
N ALA A 219 7.07 -31.78 8.98
CA ALA A 219 6.00 -31.44 8.02
C ALA A 219 6.51 -30.76 6.73
N THR A 220 7.68 -30.14 6.79
CA THR A 220 8.25 -29.34 5.68
C THR A 220 9.52 -29.95 5.10
N GLY A 221 10.12 -30.94 5.77
CA GLY A 221 11.40 -31.55 5.38
C GLY A 221 12.60 -30.86 6.01
N GLY A 222 13.76 -30.92 5.35
CA GLY A 222 14.95 -30.19 5.77
C GLY A 222 14.82 -28.70 5.51
N GLU A 223 15.18 -27.87 6.49
CA GLU A 223 15.25 -26.42 6.32
C GLU A 223 16.43 -26.04 5.43
N ALA A 224 16.25 -25.03 4.59
CA ALA A 224 17.36 -24.48 3.83
C ALA A 224 18.38 -23.82 4.76
N GLY A 225 19.66 -23.91 4.40
CA GLY A 225 20.71 -23.11 5.02
C GLY A 225 20.49 -21.63 4.74
N LEU A 226 20.84 -20.78 5.71
CA LEU A 226 20.68 -19.33 5.57
C LEU A 226 21.51 -18.81 4.38
N ALA A 227 20.85 -18.10 3.46
CA ALA A 227 21.52 -17.50 2.32
C ALA A 227 22.64 -16.54 2.76
N ASN A 228 23.70 -16.45 1.95
CA ASN A 228 24.85 -15.58 2.17
C ASN A 228 25.68 -15.91 3.41
N THR A 229 25.59 -17.17 3.86
CA THR A 229 26.36 -17.66 5.01
C THR A 229 27.16 -18.92 4.74
N GLY A 230 26.94 -19.61 3.62
CA GLY A 230 27.56 -20.91 3.35
C GLY A 230 27.06 -22.05 4.25
N THR A 231 25.93 -21.87 4.94
CA THR A 231 25.38 -22.88 5.86
C THR A 231 24.82 -24.09 5.10
N GLY A 232 25.05 -25.30 5.59
CA GLY A 232 24.51 -26.53 5.02
C GLY A 232 23.00 -26.66 5.22
N GLY A 233 22.31 -27.30 4.26
CA GLY A 233 20.88 -27.58 4.35
C GLY A 233 20.55 -28.77 5.24
N GLY A 234 19.39 -28.76 5.89
CA GLY A 234 18.95 -29.85 6.76
C GLY A 234 18.57 -31.11 6.01
N GLY A 235 18.73 -32.27 6.66
CA GLY A 235 18.30 -33.56 6.13
C GLY A 235 16.79 -33.72 6.17
N GLY A 236 16.23 -34.36 5.14
CA GLY A 236 14.83 -34.76 5.07
C GLY A 236 14.47 -35.80 6.13
N SER A 237 13.21 -35.74 6.57
CA SER A 237 12.62 -36.66 7.52
C SER A 237 11.54 -37.53 6.86
N TYR A 238 11.02 -38.51 7.60
CA TYR A 238 9.90 -39.36 7.15
C TYR A 238 8.80 -39.40 8.21
N TYR A 239 7.59 -39.01 7.82
CA TYR A 239 6.38 -39.10 8.63
C TYR A 239 5.37 -40.06 7.99
N ASP A 240 4.87 -39.74 6.80
CA ASP A 240 4.00 -40.56 5.94
C ASP A 240 4.59 -40.79 4.54
N GLN A 241 5.43 -39.87 4.09
CA GLN A 241 6.21 -39.93 2.86
C GLN A 241 7.64 -39.39 3.07
N ALA A 242 8.52 -39.67 2.12
CA ALA A 242 9.88 -39.14 2.12
C ALA A 242 9.87 -37.62 1.85
N LEU A 243 10.27 -36.83 2.83
CA LEU A 243 10.40 -35.38 2.67
C LEU A 243 11.75 -35.01 2.06
N ASN A 244 11.78 -33.87 1.39
CA ASN A 244 12.98 -33.35 0.74
C ASN A 244 13.98 -32.82 1.77
N GLY A 245 15.26 -32.85 1.42
CA GLY A 245 16.29 -32.11 2.15
C GLY A 245 16.25 -30.62 1.81
N GLY A 246 16.79 -29.81 2.71
CA GLY A 246 16.95 -28.38 2.50
C GLY A 246 18.11 -28.08 1.56
N ALA A 247 17.99 -27.01 0.77
CA ALA A 247 19.13 -26.49 0.01
C ALA A 247 20.18 -25.87 0.94
N GLY A 248 21.45 -25.91 0.57
CA GLY A 248 22.48 -25.14 1.25
C GLY A 248 22.35 -23.64 0.98
N GLY A 249 22.84 -22.82 1.91
CA GLY A 249 22.92 -21.38 1.74
C GLY A 249 24.02 -20.98 0.75
N SER A 250 23.80 -19.93 -0.03
CA SER A 250 24.83 -19.31 -0.87
C SER A 250 26.02 -18.84 -0.04
N GLY A 251 27.18 -18.74 -0.70
CA GLY A 251 28.37 -18.11 -0.16
C GLY A 251 28.23 -16.59 -0.06
N VAL A 252 29.32 -15.92 0.33
CA VAL A 252 29.42 -14.45 0.35
C VAL A 252 30.86 -14.02 0.18
N VAL A 253 31.09 -12.86 -0.44
CA VAL A 253 32.38 -12.18 -0.44
C VAL A 253 32.21 -10.79 0.17
N VAL A 254 32.97 -10.46 1.21
CA VAL A 254 32.93 -9.14 1.88
C VAL A 254 34.32 -8.52 1.85
N ILE A 255 34.40 -7.28 1.38
CA ILE A 255 35.64 -6.50 1.34
C ILE A 255 35.44 -5.28 2.24
N ARG A 256 36.24 -5.17 3.30
CA ARG A 256 36.21 -4.09 4.30
C ARG A 256 37.52 -3.32 4.29
N TYR A 257 37.47 -2.03 4.01
CA TYR A 257 38.62 -1.13 4.02
C TYR A 257 38.24 0.20 4.65
N PRO A 258 39.18 0.91 5.30
CA PRO A 258 38.99 2.30 5.69
C PRO A 258 38.99 3.20 4.44
N LEU A 259 38.10 4.19 4.43
CA LEU A 259 38.14 5.28 3.46
C LEU A 259 38.82 6.50 4.10
N THR A 260 39.60 7.23 3.31
CA THR A 260 40.24 8.49 3.73
C THR A 260 39.53 9.72 3.14
N SER A 261 38.57 9.49 2.25
CA SER A 261 37.59 10.48 1.80
C SER A 261 36.17 10.12 2.23
N THR A 262 35.29 11.11 2.20
CA THR A 262 33.85 10.86 2.19
C THR A 262 33.45 10.19 0.86
N TYR A 263 32.24 9.63 0.81
CA TYR A 263 31.70 9.00 -0.40
C TYR A 263 30.18 8.98 -0.36
N ALA A 264 29.54 9.06 -1.54
CA ALA A 264 28.14 8.69 -1.73
C ALA A 264 27.91 8.25 -3.18
N GLU A 265 26.94 7.37 -3.38
CA GLU A 265 26.33 7.17 -4.69
C GLU A 265 25.31 8.29 -4.91
N VAL A 266 25.50 9.04 -6.00
CA VAL A 266 24.65 10.18 -6.35
C VAL A 266 24.09 9.92 -7.74
N THR A 267 22.77 9.92 -7.85
CA THR A 267 22.06 9.79 -9.14
C THR A 267 21.14 10.99 -9.34
N GLY A 268 20.95 11.38 -10.60
CA GLY A 268 19.95 12.37 -10.99
C GLY A 268 18.67 11.71 -11.47
N PHE A 269 17.60 12.50 -11.60
CA PHE A 269 16.32 12.03 -12.13
C PHE A 269 16.25 12.25 -13.64
N GLU A 270 15.79 11.24 -14.39
CA GLU A 270 15.44 11.39 -15.80
C GLU A 270 14.04 10.80 -16.03
N GLY A 271 13.09 11.63 -16.48
CA GLY A 271 11.73 11.16 -16.64
C GLY A 271 10.75 12.18 -17.21
N LEU A 272 9.54 11.70 -17.50
CA LEU A 272 8.40 12.51 -17.88
C LEU A 272 8.00 13.40 -16.69
N LEU A 273 7.54 14.62 -16.98
CA LEU A 273 6.91 15.49 -15.99
C LEU A 273 5.72 14.78 -15.32
N ASP A 274 5.72 14.74 -14.00
CA ASP A 274 4.68 14.12 -13.18
C ASP A 274 3.99 15.09 -12.20
N GLY A 275 4.49 16.32 -12.10
CA GLY A 275 4.02 17.34 -11.17
C GLY A 275 4.82 17.42 -9.86
N ASP A 276 5.71 16.46 -9.62
CA ASP A 276 6.54 16.40 -8.43
C ASP A 276 7.89 17.10 -8.62
N ALA A 277 8.51 17.48 -7.51
CA ALA A 277 9.83 18.10 -7.50
C ALA A 277 10.91 17.02 -7.39
N HIS A 278 11.79 16.97 -8.39
CA HIS A 278 12.86 15.97 -8.53
C HIS A 278 14.24 16.59 -8.35
N GLY A 279 15.15 15.86 -7.71
CA GLY A 279 16.50 16.31 -7.40
C GLY A 279 17.53 15.19 -7.46
N ALA A 280 18.70 15.43 -6.88
CA ALA A 280 19.72 14.40 -6.72
C ALA A 280 19.30 13.39 -5.62
N THR A 281 19.40 12.10 -5.92
CA THR A 281 19.20 11.01 -4.95
C THR A 281 20.55 10.58 -4.37
N ILE A 282 20.61 10.39 -3.06
CA ILE A 282 21.83 10.04 -2.32
C ILE A 282 21.67 8.64 -1.72
N ALA A 283 22.60 7.75 -2.03
CA ALA A 283 22.70 6.40 -1.49
C ALA A 283 24.12 6.10 -0.99
N ASN A 284 24.27 5.07 -0.17
CA ASN A 284 25.57 4.55 0.30
C ASN A 284 26.52 5.63 0.88
N LEU A 285 25.96 6.57 1.66
CA LEU A 285 26.68 7.69 2.28
C LEU A 285 27.72 7.23 3.31
N TYR A 286 28.95 7.70 3.16
CA TYR A 286 30.05 7.49 4.10
C TYR A 286 30.79 8.79 4.48
N PRO A 287 31.05 9.00 5.79
CA PRO A 287 30.39 8.32 6.91
C PRO A 287 28.88 8.62 6.88
N LYS A 288 28.04 7.79 7.51
CA LYS A 288 26.59 8.04 7.57
C LYS A 288 26.24 9.40 8.21
N SER A 289 27.16 9.97 8.98
CA SER A 289 27.04 11.29 9.60
C SER A 289 27.58 12.45 8.75
N ALA A 290 28.03 12.19 7.52
CA ALA A 290 28.57 13.23 6.66
C ALA A 290 27.50 14.25 6.27
N ALA A 291 27.90 15.52 6.15
CA ALA A 291 27.06 16.56 5.60
C ALA A 291 26.93 16.38 4.08
N VAL A 292 25.70 16.45 3.58
CA VAL A 292 25.40 16.51 2.15
C VAL A 292 25.10 17.94 1.78
N LEU A 293 25.79 18.44 0.75
CA LEU A 293 25.72 19.81 0.29
C LEU A 293 25.40 19.83 -1.21
N TYR A 294 24.53 20.75 -1.61
CA TYR A 294 24.05 20.91 -2.98
C TYR A 294 24.38 22.30 -3.51
N ALA A 295 24.67 22.40 -4.81
CA ALA A 295 24.80 23.67 -5.53
C ALA A 295 24.33 23.49 -6.98
N THR A 296 23.88 24.57 -7.62
CA THR A 296 23.70 24.59 -9.08
C THR A 296 25.08 24.65 -9.78
N GLU A 297 25.14 24.30 -11.07
CA GLU A 297 26.39 24.24 -11.84
C GLU A 297 27.26 25.51 -11.70
N ASP A 298 26.63 26.68 -11.80
CA ASP A 298 27.28 28.00 -11.70
C ASP A 298 27.34 28.58 -10.27
N GLY A 299 26.74 27.88 -9.30
CA GLY A 299 26.63 28.35 -7.92
C GLY A 299 27.90 28.09 -7.11
N ALA A 300 28.53 29.15 -6.60
CA ALA A 300 29.57 29.02 -5.57
C ALA A 300 29.01 28.75 -4.16
N ASN A 301 27.69 28.91 -3.99
CA ASN A 301 27.00 28.80 -2.69
C ASN A 301 26.44 27.39 -2.52
N TRP A 302 26.96 26.68 -1.52
CA TRP A 302 26.48 25.36 -1.10
C TRP A 302 25.35 25.49 -0.08
N THR A 303 24.33 24.63 -0.18
CA THR A 303 23.21 24.53 0.76
C THR A 303 23.03 23.09 1.25
N THR A 304 22.49 22.89 2.46
CA THR A 304 22.08 21.58 2.96
C THR A 304 20.67 21.18 2.52
N GLU A 305 19.87 22.16 2.07
CA GLU A 305 18.54 21.91 1.51
C GLU A 305 18.69 21.31 0.10
N PRO A 306 18.03 20.17 -0.20
CA PRO A 306 18.06 19.58 -1.53
C PRO A 306 17.54 20.58 -2.60
N ILE A 307 18.27 20.67 -3.71
CA ILE A 307 17.82 21.41 -4.88
C ILE A 307 16.94 20.50 -5.73
N THR A 308 15.74 20.94 -6.03
CA THR A 308 14.75 20.18 -6.81
C THR A 308 14.13 21.02 -7.93
N PHE A 309 13.67 20.36 -8.98
CA PHE A 309 13.03 20.95 -10.16
C PHE A 309 11.72 20.21 -10.44
N ASN A 310 10.68 20.95 -10.85
CA ASN A 310 9.37 20.41 -11.21
C ASN A 310 8.85 20.98 -12.54
N THR A 311 9.73 21.60 -13.32
CA THR A 311 9.43 22.18 -14.62
C THR A 311 10.27 21.53 -15.69
N LYS A 312 9.80 21.55 -16.94
CA LYS A 312 10.52 21.02 -18.09
C LYS A 312 11.93 21.58 -18.18
N GLY A 313 12.93 20.72 -18.38
CA GLY A 313 14.32 21.14 -18.58
C GLY A 313 15.34 20.10 -18.15
N THR A 314 16.59 20.39 -18.50
CA THR A 314 17.77 19.64 -18.06
C THR A 314 18.58 20.54 -17.15
N HIS A 315 18.78 20.12 -15.91
CA HIS A 315 19.43 20.89 -14.86
C HIS A 315 20.58 20.10 -14.24
N THR A 316 21.73 20.73 -14.04
CA THR A 316 22.87 20.09 -13.37
C THR A 316 22.90 20.48 -11.88
N ILE A 317 22.99 19.48 -11.02
CA ILE A 317 23.20 19.63 -9.58
C ILE A 317 24.60 19.14 -9.23
N ARG A 318 25.38 20.01 -8.59
CA ARG A 318 26.63 19.63 -7.93
C ARG A 318 26.32 19.12 -6.52
N VAL A 319 26.94 18.02 -6.14
CA VAL A 319 26.79 17.41 -4.82
C VAL A 319 28.16 17.26 -4.17
N LYS A 320 28.27 17.69 -2.91
CA LYS A 320 29.46 17.54 -2.09
C LYS A 320 29.13 16.83 -0.79
N ILE A 321 29.97 15.87 -0.43
CA ILE A 321 29.89 15.16 0.84
C ILE A 321 31.09 15.56 1.68
N SER A 322 30.85 16.04 2.89
CA SER A 322 31.91 16.53 3.78
C SER A 322 31.77 15.98 5.19
N ALA A 323 32.89 15.62 5.80
CA ALA A 323 32.95 15.13 7.17
C ALA A 323 34.31 15.43 7.78
N ASP A 324 34.34 15.73 9.08
CA ASP A 324 35.56 16.08 9.78
C ASP A 324 36.62 14.97 9.68
N GLY A 325 37.84 15.35 9.32
CA GLY A 325 38.97 14.43 9.22
C GLY A 325 39.01 13.56 7.95
N LEU A 326 38.06 13.75 7.02
CA LEU A 326 38.03 13.07 5.72
C LEU A 326 38.12 14.09 4.58
N LYS A 327 38.69 13.67 3.44
CA LYS A 327 38.68 14.49 2.22
C LYS A 327 37.27 14.53 1.61
N ASP A 328 36.83 15.71 1.16
CA ASP A 328 35.53 15.87 0.50
C ASP A 328 35.42 15.06 -0.80
N PHE A 329 34.23 14.52 -1.04
CA PHE A 329 33.80 13.93 -2.31
C PHE A 329 32.88 14.91 -3.01
N GLU A 330 33.20 15.26 -4.25
CA GLU A 330 32.37 16.13 -5.10
C GLU A 330 32.04 15.42 -6.42
N THR A 331 30.79 15.55 -6.86
CA THR A 331 30.32 15.05 -8.15
C THR A 331 29.20 15.96 -8.69
N SER A 332 28.77 15.73 -9.93
CA SER A 332 27.63 16.39 -10.55
C SER A 332 26.70 15.36 -11.17
N VAL A 333 25.39 15.60 -11.06
CA VAL A 333 24.35 14.80 -11.69
C VAL A 333 23.35 15.68 -12.43
N THR A 334 22.67 15.09 -13.41
CA THR A 334 21.67 15.79 -14.22
C THR A 334 20.27 15.39 -13.79
N VAL A 335 19.39 16.39 -13.62
CA VAL A 335 17.95 16.21 -13.49
C VAL A 335 17.31 16.64 -14.80
N SER A 336 16.78 15.68 -15.56
CA SER A 336 16.14 15.88 -16.86
C SER A 336 14.64 15.58 -16.77
N LEU A 337 13.82 16.62 -16.90
CA LEU A 337 12.37 16.55 -16.94
C LEU A 337 11.90 16.87 -18.37
N THR A 338 11.19 15.93 -18.99
CA THR A 338 10.69 16.06 -20.37
C THR A 338 9.17 16.09 -20.39
N ASP A 339 8.58 16.80 -21.36
CA ASP A 339 7.15 16.73 -21.68
C ASP A 339 6.82 15.65 -22.73
N GLU A 340 7.84 14.98 -23.28
CA GLU A 340 7.70 13.92 -24.28
C GLU A 340 7.80 12.54 -23.60
N PRO A 341 6.74 11.71 -23.60
CA PRO A 341 6.77 10.39 -22.97
C PRO A 341 7.76 9.41 -23.60
N GLY A 342 8.16 9.63 -24.86
CA GLY A 342 9.15 8.79 -25.55
C GLY A 342 8.68 7.37 -25.89
N VAL A 343 7.37 7.10 -25.81
CA VAL A 343 6.77 5.78 -26.07
C VAL A 343 6.12 5.76 -27.45
N THR A 344 6.58 4.88 -28.34
CA THR A 344 6.14 4.83 -29.74
C THR A 344 5.42 3.54 -30.12
N ASP A 345 5.13 2.65 -29.17
CA ASP A 345 4.50 1.34 -29.41
C ASP A 345 2.96 1.42 -29.59
N GLY A 346 2.39 2.63 -29.56
CA GLY A 346 0.95 2.87 -29.64
C GLY A 346 0.20 2.83 -28.31
N SER A 347 0.90 2.57 -27.20
CA SER A 347 0.32 2.67 -25.84
C SER A 347 0.19 4.10 -25.33
N VAL A 348 0.78 5.07 -26.03
CA VAL A 348 0.66 6.50 -25.78
C VAL A 348 0.15 7.21 -27.02
N ALA A 349 -0.81 8.12 -26.83
CA ALA A 349 -1.22 9.10 -27.82
C ALA A 349 -1.30 10.49 -27.18
N LEU A 350 -0.89 11.52 -27.90
CA LEU A 350 -0.88 12.91 -27.45
C LEU A 350 -1.95 13.71 -28.22
N VAL A 351 -2.56 14.67 -27.55
CA VAL A 351 -3.61 15.53 -28.12
C VAL A 351 -3.33 17.00 -27.82
N ASP A 352 -3.29 17.83 -28.85
CA ASP A 352 -3.11 19.29 -28.74
C ASP A 352 -4.20 20.02 -29.56
N PRO A 353 -5.09 20.80 -28.93
CA PRO A 353 -6.20 21.44 -29.63
C PRO A 353 -5.75 22.64 -30.47
N THR A 354 -4.55 23.18 -30.22
CA THR A 354 -3.97 24.29 -30.99
C THR A 354 -3.34 23.83 -32.30
N GLY A 355 -3.32 22.51 -32.52
CA GLY A 355 -2.99 21.86 -33.78
C GLY A 355 -1.50 21.56 -33.90
N ALA A 356 -1.13 20.28 -33.84
CA ALA A 356 0.09 19.87 -34.50
C ALA A 356 -0.07 20.19 -35.99
N SER A 357 0.93 20.79 -36.63
CA SER A 357 0.88 21.14 -38.05
C SER A 357 0.79 19.90 -38.95
N THR A 358 1.13 18.73 -38.41
CA THR A 358 1.20 17.44 -39.12
C THR A 358 0.76 16.28 -38.21
N PRO A 359 -0.53 16.17 -37.85
CA PRO A 359 -1.03 15.06 -37.03
C PRO A 359 -0.78 13.73 -37.71
N ALA A 360 -0.15 12.78 -37.02
CA ALA A 360 0.20 11.49 -37.58
C ALA A 360 0.14 10.38 -36.53
N ALA A 361 -0.65 9.35 -36.79
CA ALA A 361 -0.72 8.16 -35.95
C ALA A 361 0.67 7.50 -35.80
N PRO A 362 1.05 7.01 -34.61
CA PRO A 362 0.20 6.80 -33.43
C PRO A 362 0.04 8.02 -32.51
N TYR A 363 0.42 9.23 -32.94
CA TYR A 363 0.35 10.47 -32.16
C TYR A 363 1.31 10.47 -30.94
N ALA A 364 2.48 9.84 -31.08
CA ALA A 364 3.42 9.60 -29.99
C ALA A 364 4.30 10.79 -29.56
N THR A 365 4.26 11.91 -30.31
CA THR A 365 5.07 13.11 -30.02
C THR A 365 4.24 14.38 -30.18
N TRP A 366 4.58 15.48 -29.50
CA TRP A 366 3.78 16.71 -29.60
C TRP A 366 3.75 17.27 -31.04
N ALA A 367 4.81 17.03 -31.81
CA ALA A 367 4.88 17.41 -33.23
C ALA A 367 3.90 16.63 -34.13
N THR A 368 3.50 15.43 -33.71
CA THR A 368 2.57 14.56 -34.43
C THR A 368 1.25 14.34 -33.70
N ALA A 369 0.99 15.08 -32.62
CA ALA A 369 -0.19 14.94 -31.77
C ALA A 369 -1.50 15.02 -32.57
N ALA A 370 -2.54 14.35 -32.08
CA ALA A 370 -3.88 14.47 -32.65
C ALA A 370 -4.45 15.87 -32.35
N ASN A 371 -5.20 16.40 -33.31
CA ASN A 371 -5.88 17.70 -33.14
C ASN A 371 -7.29 17.55 -32.53
N ASP A 372 -7.76 16.31 -32.40
CA ASP A 372 -9.02 15.99 -31.75
C ASP A 372 -8.86 14.77 -30.83
N LEU A 373 -9.65 14.76 -29.75
CA LEU A 373 -9.51 13.78 -28.68
C LEU A 373 -10.03 12.39 -29.07
N GLN A 374 -11.04 12.30 -29.96
CA GLN A 374 -11.61 11.00 -30.34
C GLN A 374 -10.62 10.20 -31.17
N THR A 375 -9.92 10.84 -32.11
CA THR A 375 -8.90 10.19 -32.94
C THR A 375 -7.77 9.55 -32.11
N ALA A 376 -7.32 10.22 -31.05
CA ALA A 376 -6.32 9.66 -30.14
C ALA A 376 -6.87 8.51 -29.30
N ILE A 377 -8.10 8.63 -28.78
CA ILE A 377 -8.79 7.52 -28.08
C ILE A 377 -8.92 6.30 -28.99
N ASP A 378 -9.25 6.49 -30.26
CA ASP A 378 -9.42 5.40 -31.22
C ASP A 378 -8.08 4.73 -31.54
N ALA A 379 -7.01 5.51 -31.70
CA ALA A 379 -5.68 5.02 -32.08
C ALA A 379 -4.90 4.34 -30.94
N VAL A 380 -5.04 4.80 -29.69
CA VAL A 380 -4.28 4.24 -28.56
C VAL A 380 -4.70 2.80 -28.28
N THR A 381 -3.73 1.94 -27.95
CA THR A 381 -4.00 0.55 -27.58
C THR A 381 -4.78 0.46 -26.27
N ALA A 382 -5.60 -0.58 -26.10
CA ALA A 382 -6.31 -0.81 -24.84
C ALA A 382 -5.32 -0.96 -23.67
N GLY A 383 -5.59 -0.27 -22.56
CA GLY A 383 -4.70 -0.13 -21.41
C GLY A 383 -3.70 1.02 -21.51
N GLY A 384 -3.62 1.69 -22.67
CA GLY A 384 -2.74 2.84 -22.90
C GLY A 384 -3.25 4.16 -22.33
N THR A 385 -2.48 5.22 -22.54
CA THR A 385 -2.73 6.57 -22.04
C THR A 385 -2.83 7.59 -23.18
N VAL A 386 -3.85 8.44 -23.11
CA VAL A 386 -4.00 9.63 -23.92
C VAL A 386 -3.64 10.84 -23.06
N TYR A 387 -2.56 11.54 -23.39
CA TYR A 387 -2.21 12.81 -22.73
C TYR A 387 -2.82 13.97 -23.51
N VAL A 388 -3.52 14.83 -22.79
CA VAL A 388 -4.32 15.91 -23.35
C VAL A 388 -3.73 17.25 -22.93
N ALA A 389 -3.14 17.99 -23.85
CA ALA A 389 -2.55 19.28 -23.56
C ALA A 389 -3.58 20.31 -23.08
N ASN A 390 -3.10 21.35 -22.41
CA ASN A 390 -3.92 22.49 -21.98
C ASN A 390 -4.70 23.09 -23.17
N GLY A 391 -5.99 23.31 -22.97
CA GLY A 391 -6.87 23.96 -23.94
C GLY A 391 -8.35 23.68 -23.71
N THR A 392 -9.18 24.42 -24.46
CA THR A 392 -10.62 24.20 -24.51
C THR A 392 -10.99 23.45 -25.78
N TYR A 393 -11.48 22.24 -25.62
CA TYR A 393 -11.91 21.33 -26.66
C TYR A 393 -13.42 21.49 -26.87
N ALA A 394 -13.81 22.28 -27.86
CA ALA A 394 -15.20 22.49 -28.24
C ALA A 394 -15.76 21.23 -28.92
N LEU A 395 -16.62 20.49 -28.23
CA LEU A 395 -17.14 19.21 -28.70
C LEU A 395 -18.31 19.42 -29.65
N GLU A 396 -18.20 18.92 -30.87
CA GLU A 396 -19.30 18.84 -31.83
C GLU A 396 -20.11 17.54 -31.70
N LYS A 397 -19.51 16.51 -31.10
CA LYS A 397 -20.07 15.19 -30.89
C LYS A 397 -19.61 14.65 -29.52
N THR A 398 -20.40 13.75 -28.96
CA THR A 398 -20.03 13.04 -27.74
C THR A 398 -18.83 12.13 -27.96
N LEU A 399 -17.82 12.27 -27.10
CA LEU A 399 -16.66 11.38 -27.09
C LEU A 399 -17.07 10.00 -26.58
N THR A 400 -16.55 8.95 -27.22
CA THR A 400 -16.85 7.56 -26.86
C THR A 400 -15.60 6.86 -26.36
N ALA A 401 -15.61 6.49 -25.08
CA ALA A 401 -14.55 5.68 -24.46
C ALA A 401 -15.02 4.21 -24.37
N ASN A 402 -14.78 3.46 -25.43
CA ASN A 402 -15.22 2.06 -25.63
C ASN A 402 -14.12 1.02 -25.36
N LYS A 403 -13.08 1.39 -24.60
CA LYS A 403 -12.00 0.50 -24.18
C LYS A 403 -11.46 0.95 -22.83
N THR A 404 -10.67 0.09 -22.19
CA THR A 404 -9.85 0.50 -21.05
C THR A 404 -8.75 1.43 -21.58
N VAL A 405 -8.71 2.66 -21.10
CA VAL A 405 -7.76 3.71 -21.52
C VAL A 405 -7.70 4.76 -20.43
N THR A 406 -6.53 5.34 -20.18
CA THR A 406 -6.40 6.53 -19.34
C THR A 406 -6.42 7.76 -20.23
N ILE A 407 -7.29 8.73 -19.93
CA ILE A 407 -7.36 10.03 -20.61
C ILE A 407 -7.03 11.08 -19.55
N ARG A 408 -5.83 11.64 -19.65
CA ARG A 408 -5.22 12.45 -18.59
C ARG A 408 -4.85 13.83 -19.13
N GLY A 409 -5.28 14.88 -18.42
CA GLY A 409 -4.80 16.23 -18.67
C GLY A 409 -3.28 16.33 -18.45
N PHE A 410 -2.59 17.09 -19.27
CA PHE A 410 -1.14 17.18 -19.22
C PHE A 410 -0.67 18.61 -19.50
N ASP A 411 -0.31 19.32 -18.45
CA ASP A 411 0.36 20.60 -18.57
C ASP A 411 1.81 20.37 -19.02
N ARG A 412 2.17 20.82 -20.22
CA ARG A 412 3.49 20.57 -20.82
C ARG A 412 4.65 21.26 -20.10
N GLU A 413 4.38 22.18 -19.19
CA GLU A 413 5.41 22.82 -18.36
C GLU A 413 5.64 22.10 -17.03
N THR A 414 4.62 21.44 -16.48
CA THR A 414 4.64 20.91 -15.10
C THR A 414 4.26 19.42 -14.99
N GLY A 415 3.64 18.83 -16.01
CA GLY A 415 3.09 17.46 -15.99
C GLY A 415 1.79 17.29 -15.20
N VAL A 416 1.35 18.35 -14.51
CA VAL A 416 0.17 18.33 -13.64
C VAL A 416 -1.11 18.17 -14.48
N ALA A 417 -1.97 17.26 -14.05
CA ALA A 417 -3.30 17.07 -14.62
C ALA A 417 -4.29 18.05 -13.96
N ASP A 418 -4.26 19.31 -14.38
CA ASP A 418 -5.14 20.37 -13.86
C ASP A 418 -6.46 20.46 -14.65
N PRO A 419 -7.61 20.12 -14.05
CA PRO A 419 -8.90 20.15 -14.74
C PRO A 419 -9.30 21.56 -15.19
N GLU A 420 -8.78 22.63 -14.59
CA GLU A 420 -9.08 23.99 -15.03
C GLU A 420 -8.39 24.36 -16.35
N LYS A 421 -7.33 23.64 -16.73
CA LYS A 421 -6.56 23.88 -17.96
C LYS A 421 -6.98 23.00 -19.14
N VAL A 422 -7.64 21.86 -18.90
CA VAL A 422 -8.09 20.94 -19.94
C VAL A 422 -9.62 20.83 -19.90
N VAL A 423 -10.28 21.62 -20.76
CA VAL A 423 -11.73 21.81 -20.74
C VAL A 423 -12.38 21.10 -21.93
N LEU A 424 -13.22 20.10 -21.65
CA LEU A 424 -14.10 19.46 -22.62
C LEU A 424 -15.45 20.19 -22.62
N ASP A 425 -15.66 21.05 -23.61
CA ASP A 425 -16.84 21.93 -23.68
C ASP A 425 -17.92 21.33 -24.58
N GLY A 426 -19.02 20.85 -23.97
CA GLY A 426 -20.20 20.34 -24.67
C GLY A 426 -21.08 21.42 -25.31
N GLN A 427 -20.75 22.71 -25.11
CA GLN A 427 -21.39 23.87 -25.73
C GLN A 427 -22.90 23.96 -25.54
N ASP A 428 -23.44 23.38 -24.46
CA ASP A 428 -24.88 23.25 -24.19
C ASP A 428 -25.63 22.41 -25.24
N LYS A 429 -24.91 21.69 -26.11
CA LYS A 429 -25.45 20.97 -27.28
C LYS A 429 -25.29 19.46 -27.20
N VAL A 430 -24.16 18.99 -26.68
CA VAL A 430 -23.82 17.56 -26.67
C VAL A 430 -23.36 17.10 -25.31
N ARG A 431 -23.59 15.81 -25.03
CA ARG A 431 -22.94 15.15 -23.90
C ARG A 431 -21.44 15.14 -24.13
N CYS A 432 -20.63 15.40 -23.10
CA CYS A 432 -19.18 15.42 -23.28
C CYS A 432 -18.63 14.01 -23.54
N VAL A 433 -18.92 13.04 -22.66
CA VAL A 433 -18.38 11.67 -22.75
C VAL A 433 -19.46 10.61 -22.58
N SER A 434 -19.34 9.52 -23.33
CA SER A 434 -20.10 8.29 -23.16
C SER A 434 -19.17 7.09 -23.01
N VAL A 435 -19.36 6.32 -21.95
CA VAL A 435 -18.80 4.96 -21.80
C VAL A 435 -19.95 3.99 -22.11
N PRO A 436 -19.95 3.37 -23.31
CA PRO A 436 -21.04 2.49 -23.71
C PRO A 436 -21.01 1.18 -22.93
N THR A 437 -22.11 0.43 -23.01
CA THR A 437 -22.22 -0.92 -22.46
C THR A 437 -21.06 -1.81 -22.93
N GLY A 438 -20.43 -2.50 -22.00
CA GLY A 438 -19.29 -3.38 -22.23
C GLY A 438 -18.40 -3.41 -20.99
N ASN A 439 -17.34 -4.21 -21.01
CA ASN A 439 -16.39 -4.27 -19.91
C ASN A 439 -15.30 -3.19 -20.04
N HIS A 440 -15.71 -1.94 -20.27
CA HIS A 440 -14.82 -0.80 -20.45
C HIS A 440 -14.51 -0.15 -19.11
N LYS A 441 -13.24 0.16 -18.86
CA LYS A 441 -12.78 0.73 -17.59
C LYS A 441 -11.90 1.96 -17.80
N PRO A 442 -12.37 2.98 -18.54
CA PRO A 442 -11.56 4.17 -18.77
C PRO A 442 -11.32 4.93 -17.47
N VAL A 443 -10.16 5.58 -17.37
CA VAL A 443 -9.81 6.51 -16.30
C VAL A 443 -9.74 7.90 -16.91
N PHE A 444 -10.53 8.83 -16.38
CA PHE A 444 -10.47 10.24 -16.72
C PHE A 444 -9.75 10.96 -15.58
N GLU A 445 -8.69 11.71 -15.88
CA GLU A 445 -7.85 12.34 -14.87
C GLU A 445 -7.55 13.80 -15.21
N GLY A 446 -7.86 14.73 -14.30
CA GLY A 446 -7.52 16.15 -14.48
C GLY A 446 -8.22 16.81 -15.67
N LEU A 447 -9.51 16.51 -15.86
CA LEU A 447 -10.32 17.04 -16.96
C LEU A 447 -11.54 17.80 -16.42
N LYS A 448 -11.89 18.92 -17.06
CA LYS A 448 -13.18 19.58 -16.85
C LYS A 448 -14.19 19.17 -17.93
N PHE A 449 -15.34 18.67 -17.51
CA PHE A 449 -16.53 18.46 -18.32
C PHE A 449 -17.44 19.69 -18.16
N TYR A 450 -17.46 20.54 -19.18
CA TYR A 450 -18.09 21.85 -19.13
C TYR A 450 -19.28 21.93 -20.07
N ARG A 451 -20.42 22.45 -19.60
CA ARG A 451 -21.64 22.66 -20.42
C ARG A 451 -22.06 21.45 -21.25
N GLY A 452 -21.81 20.25 -20.72
CA GLY A 452 -22.28 19.01 -21.33
C GLY A 452 -23.80 18.93 -21.25
N ALA A 453 -24.48 18.66 -22.36
CA ALA A 453 -25.94 18.69 -22.43
C ALA A 453 -26.55 17.43 -23.06
N ASN A 454 -27.60 16.90 -22.43
CA ASN A 454 -28.48 15.92 -23.06
C ASN A 454 -29.96 16.25 -22.78
N ALA A 455 -30.56 17.08 -23.64
CA ALA A 455 -31.92 17.56 -23.49
C ALA A 455 -33.00 16.47 -23.48
N GLY A 456 -32.70 15.28 -24.02
CA GLY A 456 -33.65 14.17 -24.15
C GLY A 456 -33.50 13.05 -23.12
N GLY A 457 -32.44 13.05 -22.30
CA GLY A 457 -32.13 11.91 -21.43
C GLY A 457 -31.21 12.24 -20.28
N VAL A 458 -30.34 11.29 -19.93
CA VAL A 458 -29.46 11.32 -18.75
C VAL A 458 -28.02 11.74 -19.08
N GLY A 459 -27.22 12.08 -18.07
CA GLY A 459 -25.77 12.20 -18.23
C GLY A 459 -25.35 13.35 -19.14
N GLY A 460 -25.51 14.60 -18.72
CA GLY A 460 -25.11 15.77 -19.53
C GLY A 460 -23.60 15.88 -19.71
N GLY A 461 -22.84 15.81 -18.62
CA GLY A 461 -21.38 15.71 -18.67
C GLY A 461 -20.96 14.34 -19.18
N ALA A 462 -21.31 13.30 -18.43
CA ALA A 462 -20.95 11.92 -18.76
C ALA A 462 -22.10 10.92 -18.55
N SER A 463 -22.16 9.92 -19.43
CA SER A 463 -23.02 8.74 -19.29
C SER A 463 -22.16 7.49 -19.32
N VAL A 464 -22.23 6.68 -18.27
CA VAL A 464 -21.28 5.60 -18.03
C VAL A 464 -22.01 4.28 -17.81
N HIS A 465 -21.64 3.25 -18.57
CA HIS A 465 -21.97 1.87 -18.25
C HIS A 465 -20.73 1.17 -17.69
N GLY A 466 -20.71 0.98 -16.38
CA GLY A 466 -19.66 0.24 -15.68
C GLY A 466 -20.03 -1.24 -15.49
N PRO A 467 -19.05 -2.10 -15.15
CA PRO A 467 -19.32 -3.47 -14.77
C PRO A 467 -20.16 -3.54 -13.48
N ALA A 468 -20.87 -4.65 -13.31
CA ALA A 468 -21.46 -5.00 -12.02
C ALA A 468 -20.32 -5.32 -11.04
N ALA A 469 -20.30 -4.67 -9.87
CA ALA A 469 -19.32 -4.95 -8.83
C ALA A 469 -20.01 -5.57 -7.61
N ALA A 470 -19.36 -6.58 -7.03
CA ALA A 470 -19.78 -7.21 -5.78
C ALA A 470 -19.14 -6.55 -4.54
N ALA A 471 -18.23 -5.58 -4.74
CA ALA A 471 -17.51 -4.87 -3.68
C ALA A 471 -17.29 -3.40 -4.08
N VAL A 472 -16.96 -2.56 -3.10
CA VAL A 472 -16.57 -1.16 -3.32
C VAL A 472 -15.31 -1.11 -4.20
N PRO A 473 -15.30 -0.33 -5.30
CA PRO A 473 -14.07 -0.09 -6.08
C PRO A 473 -12.97 0.54 -5.22
N ASP A 474 -11.78 -0.09 -5.18
CA ASP A 474 -10.69 0.31 -4.28
C ASP A 474 -9.65 1.23 -4.93
N ARG A 475 -9.54 1.23 -6.25
CA ARG A 475 -8.58 2.07 -7.01
C ARG A 475 -9.08 2.41 -8.42
N PRO A 476 -8.54 3.45 -9.07
CA PRO A 476 -8.85 3.75 -10.47
C PRO A 476 -8.57 2.58 -11.43
N GLY A 477 -9.39 2.45 -12.47
CA GLY A 477 -9.21 1.47 -13.55
C GLY A 477 -9.80 0.08 -13.28
N VAL A 478 -10.31 -0.21 -12.07
CA VAL A 478 -11.08 -1.45 -11.81
C VAL A 478 -12.51 -1.37 -12.36
N THR A 479 -13.01 -0.13 -12.47
CA THR A 479 -14.29 0.30 -13.04
C THR A 479 -14.07 1.68 -13.71
N PRO A 480 -14.99 2.21 -14.54
CA PRO A 480 -14.84 3.59 -15.04
C PRO A 480 -14.57 4.57 -13.91
N SER A 481 -13.54 5.39 -14.07
CA SER A 481 -12.99 6.22 -12.99
C SER A 481 -12.86 7.68 -13.40
N PHE A 482 -13.14 8.59 -12.48
CA PHE A 482 -12.88 10.02 -12.63
C PHE A 482 -12.06 10.48 -11.43
N VAL A 483 -10.89 11.06 -11.70
CA VAL A 483 -9.91 11.46 -10.69
C VAL A 483 -9.53 12.91 -10.93
N ASN A 484 -9.64 13.76 -9.91
CA ASN A 484 -9.34 15.19 -10.05
C ASN A 484 -10.11 15.85 -11.22
N CYS A 485 -11.37 15.46 -11.43
CA CYS A 485 -12.19 16.00 -12.52
C CYS A 485 -13.15 17.09 -12.03
N VAL A 486 -13.50 18.01 -12.92
CA VAL A 486 -14.52 19.04 -12.66
C VAL A 486 -15.72 18.79 -13.56
N PHE A 487 -16.93 18.78 -13.01
CA PHE A 487 -18.17 18.81 -13.77
C PHE A 487 -18.90 20.12 -13.49
N GLU A 488 -18.99 20.96 -14.51
CA GLU A 488 -19.43 22.33 -14.37
C GLU A 488 -20.51 22.68 -15.40
N ASN A 489 -21.63 23.21 -14.91
CA ASN A 489 -22.76 23.69 -15.72
C ASN A 489 -23.32 22.64 -16.70
N CYS A 490 -23.22 21.36 -16.38
CA CYS A 490 -23.80 20.31 -17.22
C CYS A 490 -25.32 20.23 -17.04
N THR A 491 -26.04 19.86 -18.11
CA THR A 491 -27.49 19.77 -18.14
C THR A 491 -28.00 18.43 -18.69
N ALA A 492 -29.05 17.90 -18.09
CA ALA A 492 -29.74 16.71 -18.61
C ALA A 492 -31.25 16.86 -18.45
N LYS A 493 -32.05 16.02 -19.12
CA LYS A 493 -33.49 15.97 -18.87
C LYS A 493 -33.77 15.44 -17.46
N GLU A 494 -33.13 14.33 -17.13
CA GLU A 494 -33.33 13.54 -15.90
C GLU A 494 -32.00 12.90 -15.48
N GLN A 495 -31.85 12.54 -14.21
CA GLN A 495 -30.75 11.74 -13.62
C GLN A 495 -29.32 12.02 -14.13
N GLY A 496 -28.50 12.66 -13.31
CA GLY A 496 -27.06 12.73 -13.46
C GLY A 496 -26.64 13.76 -14.51
N ALA A 497 -27.05 15.00 -14.37
CA ALA A 497 -26.66 16.09 -15.26
C ALA A 497 -25.15 16.20 -15.40
N ALA A 498 -24.39 16.06 -14.32
CA ALA A 498 -22.94 15.89 -14.40
C ALA A 498 -22.59 14.47 -14.86
N LEU A 499 -23.06 13.46 -14.12
CA LEU A 499 -22.66 12.07 -14.32
C LEU A 499 -23.83 11.10 -14.08
N ASN A 500 -24.18 10.34 -15.10
CA ASN A 500 -25.08 9.20 -14.98
C ASN A 500 -24.28 7.89 -15.10
N VAL A 501 -24.44 6.99 -14.14
CA VAL A 501 -23.78 5.69 -14.09
C VAL A 501 -24.81 4.57 -14.01
N ARG A 502 -24.67 3.62 -14.92
CA ARG A 502 -25.30 2.30 -14.88
C ARG A 502 -24.22 1.27 -14.55
N GLY A 503 -24.27 0.64 -13.38
CA GLY A 503 -23.19 -0.20 -12.85
C GLY A 503 -22.32 0.56 -11.84
N SER A 504 -21.01 0.31 -11.86
CA SER A 504 -20.08 0.76 -10.81
C SER A 504 -19.18 1.92 -11.24
N VAL A 505 -18.71 2.75 -10.30
CA VAL A 505 -17.86 3.92 -10.59
C VAL A 505 -16.87 4.21 -9.45
N TYR A 506 -15.71 4.76 -9.80
CA TYR A 506 -14.75 5.31 -8.85
C TYR A 506 -14.58 6.82 -9.10
N LEU A 507 -14.88 7.63 -8.10
CA LEU A 507 -14.74 9.09 -8.12
C LEU A 507 -13.77 9.50 -7.01
N ALA A 508 -12.70 10.21 -7.36
CA ALA A 508 -11.74 10.72 -6.39
C ALA A 508 -11.41 12.19 -6.66
N ASN A 509 -11.50 13.03 -5.63
CA ASN A 509 -11.14 14.45 -5.70
C ASN A 509 -11.86 15.22 -6.81
N CYS A 510 -13.11 14.86 -7.10
CA CYS A 510 -13.89 15.52 -8.15
C CYS A 510 -14.73 16.68 -7.60
N ARG A 511 -14.89 17.74 -8.38
CA ARG A 511 -15.71 18.91 -8.04
C ARG A 511 -16.93 19.02 -8.95
N PHE A 512 -18.10 19.24 -8.36
CA PHE A 512 -19.38 19.37 -9.07
C PHE A 512 -20.01 20.72 -8.76
N THR A 513 -20.29 21.52 -9.79
CA THR A 513 -20.89 22.86 -9.62
C THR A 513 -21.83 23.23 -10.76
N GLY A 514 -22.96 23.85 -10.43
CA GLY A 514 -23.93 24.38 -11.40
C GLY A 514 -24.64 23.35 -12.28
N ASN A 515 -24.61 22.05 -11.94
CA ASN A 515 -25.20 21.00 -12.75
C ASN A 515 -26.70 20.86 -12.45
N LYS A 516 -27.52 20.71 -13.50
CA LYS A 516 -28.98 20.72 -13.35
C LYS A 516 -29.70 19.75 -14.28
N THR A 517 -30.76 19.13 -13.77
CA THR A 517 -31.75 18.47 -14.63
C THR A 517 -32.90 19.43 -14.94
N THR A 518 -33.63 19.21 -16.03
CA THR A 518 -34.82 20.01 -16.37
C THR A 518 -36.13 19.40 -15.86
N SER A 519 -36.10 18.15 -15.41
CA SER A 519 -37.24 17.48 -14.75
C SER A 519 -36.84 16.90 -13.39
N GLY A 520 -37.81 16.79 -12.49
CA GLY A 520 -37.64 16.18 -11.17
C GLY A 520 -37.26 14.71 -11.28
N SER A 521 -36.12 14.32 -10.74
CA SER A 521 -35.60 12.94 -10.74
C SER A 521 -34.62 12.72 -9.59
N TYR A 522 -34.36 11.46 -9.24
CA TYR A 522 -33.34 11.11 -8.24
C TYR A 522 -31.93 11.20 -8.84
N GLY A 523 -31.00 11.85 -8.12
CA GLY A 523 -29.60 11.98 -8.47
C GLY A 523 -29.38 12.96 -9.60
N ASN A 524 -29.65 14.24 -9.37
CA ASN A 524 -29.60 15.28 -10.39
C ASN A 524 -28.19 15.66 -10.81
N THR A 525 -27.23 15.66 -9.89
CA THR A 525 -25.84 15.90 -10.23
C THR A 525 -25.18 14.59 -10.61
N VAL A 526 -25.19 13.64 -9.68
CA VAL A 526 -24.65 12.28 -9.88
C VAL A 526 -25.73 11.25 -9.58
N SER A 527 -25.90 10.31 -10.52
CA SER A 527 -26.79 9.17 -10.34
C SER A 527 -26.01 7.89 -10.60
N VAL A 528 -25.90 7.02 -9.60
CA VAL A 528 -25.37 5.67 -9.74
C VAL A 528 -26.53 4.69 -9.58
N SER A 529 -26.69 3.77 -10.51
CA SER A 529 -27.80 2.82 -10.54
C SER A 529 -27.39 1.51 -11.16
N PRO A 530 -27.99 0.37 -10.83
CA PRO A 530 -27.74 -0.86 -11.57
C PRO A 530 -28.30 -0.76 -12.99
N ASP A 531 -27.77 -1.60 -13.88
CA ASP A 531 -28.43 -1.90 -15.15
C ASP A 531 -29.80 -2.54 -14.90
N SER A 532 -30.73 -2.36 -15.83
CA SER A 532 -32.04 -3.02 -15.80
C SER A 532 -31.90 -4.54 -15.61
N GLY A 533 -32.55 -5.07 -14.56
CA GLY A 533 -32.51 -6.49 -14.23
C GLY A 533 -31.26 -6.96 -13.45
N LYS A 534 -30.28 -6.09 -13.23
CA LYS A 534 -29.13 -6.35 -12.35
C LYS A 534 -29.36 -5.74 -10.97
N LYS A 535 -28.68 -6.29 -9.96
CA LYS A 535 -28.78 -5.82 -8.58
C LYS A 535 -27.51 -5.10 -8.08
N GLN A 536 -26.42 -5.17 -8.84
CA GLN A 536 -25.07 -4.77 -8.41
C GLN A 536 -24.61 -3.47 -9.09
N ALA A 537 -24.41 -2.43 -8.27
CA ALA A 537 -23.79 -1.17 -8.64
C ALA A 537 -23.10 -0.62 -7.39
N GLY A 538 -21.76 -0.55 -7.40
CA GLY A 538 -20.97 -0.03 -6.30
C GLY A 538 -20.27 1.27 -6.67
N ALA A 539 -20.37 2.27 -5.82
CA ALA A 539 -19.68 3.54 -5.99
C ALA A 539 -18.62 3.74 -4.89
N ALA A 540 -17.41 4.13 -5.28
CA ALA A 540 -16.47 4.77 -4.37
C ALA A 540 -16.41 6.26 -4.71
N ILE A 541 -16.77 7.12 -3.77
CA ILE A 541 -16.81 8.58 -3.93
C ILE A 541 -15.97 9.17 -2.82
N LEU A 542 -14.76 9.61 -3.15
CA LEU A 542 -13.71 9.92 -2.20
C LEU A 542 -13.22 11.35 -2.40
N GLY A 543 -13.23 12.19 -1.35
CA GLY A 543 -12.67 13.54 -1.43
C GLY A 543 -13.41 14.49 -2.39
N CYS A 544 -14.65 14.17 -2.78
CA CYS A 544 -15.38 14.96 -3.76
C CYS A 544 -16.12 16.14 -3.13
N THR A 545 -16.23 17.25 -3.87
CA THR A 545 -16.97 18.45 -3.45
C THR A 545 -18.18 18.71 -4.34
N PHE A 546 -19.31 19.01 -3.72
CA PHE A 546 -20.58 19.29 -4.39
C PHE A 546 -21.07 20.68 -3.97
N GLU A 547 -21.06 21.61 -4.91
CA GLU A 547 -21.43 23.02 -4.75
C GLU A 547 -22.53 23.35 -5.75
N GLU A 548 -23.72 22.81 -5.50
CA GLU A 548 -24.86 23.03 -6.38
C GLU A 548 -25.68 24.23 -5.92
N VAL A 549 -26.45 24.84 -6.82
CA VAL A 549 -27.33 25.96 -6.45
C VAL A 549 -28.68 25.43 -5.99
N GLN A 550 -29.04 25.67 -4.72
CA GLN A 550 -30.28 25.19 -4.09
C GLN A 550 -31.55 25.46 -4.92
N ALA A 551 -31.65 26.63 -5.56
CA ALA A 551 -32.83 27.04 -6.35
C ALA A 551 -32.91 26.36 -7.73
N ALA A 552 -31.77 25.88 -8.25
CA ALA A 552 -31.66 25.34 -9.60
C ALA A 552 -32.05 23.85 -9.70
N ILE A 553 -32.26 23.18 -8.56
CA ILE A 553 -32.63 21.76 -8.49
C ILE A 553 -34.16 21.63 -8.58
N PRO A 554 -34.72 20.96 -9.62
CA PRO A 554 -36.16 20.71 -9.76
C PRO A 554 -36.83 20.06 -8.55
N ASP A 555 -38.16 20.15 -8.49
CA ASP A 555 -38.94 19.50 -7.45
C ASP A 555 -38.74 17.98 -7.48
N ASN A 556 -38.57 17.36 -6.31
CA ASN A 556 -38.27 15.94 -6.09
C ASN A 556 -36.81 15.45 -6.31
N ALA A 557 -35.82 16.34 -6.32
CA ALA A 557 -34.43 15.96 -6.62
C ALA A 557 -33.41 15.99 -5.47
N CYS A 558 -32.44 15.07 -5.56
CA CYS A 558 -31.25 15.00 -4.72
C CYS A 558 -29.95 15.24 -5.50
N THR A 559 -28.88 15.65 -4.83
CA THR A 559 -27.56 15.89 -5.47
C THR A 559 -26.93 14.57 -5.93
N LEU A 560 -26.84 13.60 -5.02
CA LEU A 560 -26.22 12.31 -5.24
C LEU A 560 -27.24 11.19 -4.98
N ALA A 561 -27.51 10.36 -5.99
CA ALA A 561 -28.26 9.12 -5.83
C ALA A 561 -27.35 7.90 -5.99
N LEU A 562 -27.40 7.02 -4.99
CA LEU A 562 -26.65 5.77 -4.92
C LEU A 562 -27.65 4.61 -4.85
N ARG A 563 -27.95 4.04 -6.01
CA ARG A 563 -28.86 2.90 -6.13
C ARG A 563 -28.00 1.67 -6.41
N GLY A 564 -27.98 0.69 -5.50
CA GLY A 564 -27.10 -0.48 -5.63
C GLY A 564 -26.55 -1.01 -4.31
N TYR A 565 -25.44 -1.75 -4.38
CA TYR A 565 -24.81 -2.41 -3.24
C TYR A 565 -23.39 -1.88 -3.03
N CYS A 566 -22.89 -1.90 -1.80
CA CYS A 566 -21.48 -1.62 -1.49
C CYS A 566 -21.04 -0.22 -1.98
N ASN A 567 -21.74 0.83 -1.54
CA ASN A 567 -21.32 2.20 -1.81
C ASN A 567 -20.50 2.76 -0.64
N LEU A 568 -19.43 3.50 -0.97
CA LEU A 568 -18.62 4.26 -0.04
C LEU A 568 -18.60 5.73 -0.47
N VAL A 569 -19.03 6.61 0.44
CA VAL A 569 -18.83 8.06 0.32
C VAL A 569 -17.91 8.49 1.45
N SER A 570 -16.72 8.97 1.14
CA SER A 570 -15.70 9.25 2.15
C SER A 570 -15.03 10.59 1.93
N ASN A 571 -14.87 11.39 3.00
CA ASN A 571 -14.20 12.69 2.95
C ASN A 571 -14.82 13.67 1.94
N CYS A 572 -16.13 13.59 1.71
CA CYS A 572 -16.82 14.44 0.73
C CYS A 572 -17.47 15.66 1.40
N ALA A 573 -17.52 16.79 0.70
CA ALA A 573 -18.19 18.00 1.15
C ALA A 573 -19.38 18.35 0.26
N PHE A 574 -20.49 18.72 0.88
CA PHE A 574 -21.74 19.09 0.22
C PHE A 574 -22.19 20.44 0.75
N THR A 575 -22.09 21.47 -0.08
CA THR A 575 -22.47 22.84 0.23
C THR A 575 -23.65 23.23 -0.66
N THR A 576 -24.66 23.93 -0.10
CA THR A 576 -25.81 24.48 -0.85
C THR A 576 -26.59 23.46 -1.70
N CYS A 577 -26.72 22.21 -1.24
CA CYS A 577 -27.29 21.12 -2.04
C CYS A 577 -28.79 20.82 -1.81
N GLY A 578 -29.49 20.41 -2.88
CA GLY A 578 -30.72 19.57 -2.89
C GLY A 578 -32.04 20.17 -2.39
N LYS A 579 -33.17 19.62 -2.87
CA LYS A 579 -34.53 19.84 -2.32
C LYS A 579 -35.11 18.63 -1.58
N VAL A 580 -34.80 17.40 -2.00
CA VAL A 580 -35.30 16.15 -1.36
C VAL A 580 -34.28 15.50 -0.44
N GLY A 581 -33.01 15.49 -0.84
CA GLY A 581 -31.90 15.05 -0.01
C GLY A 581 -30.56 15.41 -0.66
N VAL A 582 -29.48 15.40 0.11
CA VAL A 582 -28.12 15.55 -0.44
C VAL A 582 -27.68 14.21 -1.01
N ILE A 583 -27.77 13.15 -0.20
CA ILE A 583 -27.51 11.77 -0.58
C ILE A 583 -28.81 10.98 -0.46
N VAL A 584 -29.17 10.28 -1.52
CA VAL A 584 -30.24 9.29 -1.51
C VAL A 584 -29.60 7.94 -1.76
N SER A 585 -29.78 7.00 -0.84
CA SER A 585 -29.33 5.63 -1.00
C SER A 585 -30.54 4.70 -1.01
N ASP A 586 -30.62 3.83 -2.01
CA ASP A 586 -31.59 2.73 -2.03
C ASP A 586 -30.90 1.40 -2.38
N SER A 587 -31.53 0.31 -1.94
CA SER A 587 -31.06 -1.04 -2.23
C SER A 587 -32.29 -1.96 -2.25
N ALA A 588 -32.53 -2.67 -3.35
CA ALA A 588 -33.68 -3.57 -3.51
C ALA A 588 -33.70 -4.79 -2.57
N ASN A 589 -32.84 -4.85 -1.55
CA ASN A 589 -32.78 -5.94 -0.59
C ASN A 589 -32.54 -5.39 0.83
N ALA A 590 -33.37 -5.79 1.78
CA ALA A 590 -33.31 -5.32 3.17
C ALA A 590 -32.01 -5.70 3.90
N ASN A 591 -31.26 -6.67 3.36
CA ASN A 591 -30.07 -7.27 3.98
C ASN A 591 -28.78 -7.09 3.15
N ALA A 592 -28.76 -6.20 2.16
CA ALA A 592 -27.53 -5.94 1.40
C ALA A 592 -26.52 -5.09 2.19
N GLU A 593 -25.23 -5.25 1.89
CA GLU A 593 -24.14 -4.49 2.51
C GLU A 593 -24.41 -2.98 2.48
N ASN A 594 -24.28 -2.36 3.66
CA ASN A 594 -24.69 -0.97 3.89
C ASN A 594 -23.95 0.00 2.97
N THR A 595 -24.63 1.02 2.46
CA THR A 595 -23.95 2.24 2.02
C THR A 595 -23.25 2.85 3.23
N VAL A 596 -21.94 3.08 3.10
CA VAL A 596 -21.09 3.62 4.15
C VAL A 596 -20.70 5.05 3.79
N ILE A 597 -21.05 6.01 4.66
CA ILE A 597 -20.78 7.43 4.50
C ILE A 597 -19.93 7.87 5.69
N VAL A 598 -18.70 8.33 5.43
CA VAL A 598 -17.70 8.53 6.47
C VAL A 598 -16.95 9.84 6.25
N ASN A 599 -16.70 10.59 7.32
CA ASN A 599 -15.92 11.84 7.26
C ASN A 599 -16.52 12.89 6.30
N CYS A 600 -17.83 12.90 6.11
CA CYS A 600 -18.48 13.80 5.16
C CYS A 600 -19.05 15.04 5.86
N ILE A 601 -19.05 16.16 5.12
CA ILE A 601 -19.60 17.43 5.58
C ILE A 601 -20.82 17.79 4.73
N SER A 602 -21.94 18.10 5.37
CA SER A 602 -23.09 18.72 4.74
C SER A 602 -23.40 20.03 5.43
N LEU A 603 -23.26 21.11 4.67
CA LEU A 603 -23.34 22.46 5.18
C LEU A 603 -24.34 23.30 4.39
N ASP A 604 -25.24 23.97 5.11
CA ASP A 604 -26.20 24.90 4.53
C ASP A 604 -27.00 24.25 3.38
N ALA A 605 -27.33 22.96 3.50
CA ALA A 605 -28.08 22.21 2.50
C ALA A 605 -29.59 22.49 2.60
N GLY A 606 -30.30 22.54 1.47
CA GLY A 606 -31.75 22.81 1.44
C GLY A 606 -32.61 21.65 1.95
N ALA A 607 -32.02 20.45 1.98
CA ALA A 607 -32.67 19.17 2.20
C ALA A 607 -31.84 18.29 3.16
N PRO A 608 -32.40 17.20 3.72
CA PRO A 608 -31.64 16.32 4.61
C PRO A 608 -30.44 15.68 3.94
N PHE A 609 -29.39 15.46 4.72
CA PHE A 609 -28.14 14.88 4.23
C PHE A 609 -28.34 13.47 3.68
N LEU A 610 -29.19 12.68 4.34
CA LEU A 610 -29.66 11.38 3.89
C LEU A 610 -31.19 11.41 3.77
N ALA A 611 -31.73 10.85 2.70
CA ALA A 611 -33.18 10.66 2.54
C ALA A 611 -33.52 9.29 1.93
N PRO A 612 -34.54 8.58 2.45
CA PRO A 612 -35.06 7.37 1.82
C PRO A 612 -35.92 7.70 0.59
N ILE A 613 -35.94 6.80 -0.39
CA ILE A 613 -36.89 6.86 -1.53
C ILE A 613 -38.22 6.21 -1.14
N ALA A 614 -39.31 6.98 -1.10
CA ALA A 614 -40.63 6.46 -0.74
C ALA A 614 -41.06 5.22 -1.55
N GLY A 615 -41.45 4.14 -0.86
CA GLY A 615 -42.14 2.98 -1.46
C GLY A 615 -41.27 1.83 -1.99
N THR A 616 -39.98 1.77 -1.65
CA THR A 616 -39.07 0.68 -2.07
C THR A 616 -38.54 -0.12 -0.88
N THR A 617 -38.12 -1.38 -1.05
CA THR A 617 -37.39 -2.14 -0.02
C THR A 617 -36.00 -1.51 0.13
N TYR A 618 -35.48 -1.35 1.36
CA TYR A 618 -34.33 -0.48 1.66
C TYR A 618 -33.16 -1.26 2.26
N GLY A 619 -31.94 -1.07 1.75
CA GLY A 619 -30.72 -1.53 2.43
C GLY A 619 -30.34 -0.62 3.61
N GLY A 620 -29.53 -1.13 4.53
CA GLY A 620 -29.05 -0.34 5.65
C GLY A 620 -28.03 0.75 5.25
N VAL A 621 -27.85 1.75 6.10
CA VAL A 621 -26.89 2.85 5.89
C VAL A 621 -26.06 3.05 7.15
N THR A 622 -24.78 3.38 6.98
CA THR A 622 -23.89 3.69 8.10
C THR A 622 -23.27 5.06 7.87
N LEU A 623 -23.56 5.99 8.78
CA LEU A 623 -23.05 7.35 8.83
C LEU A 623 -22.04 7.45 9.96
N ARG A 624 -20.79 7.80 9.68
CA ARG A 624 -19.74 7.90 10.70
C ARG A 624 -18.94 9.17 10.57
N ASN A 625 -18.65 9.82 11.70
CA ASN A 625 -17.73 10.95 11.72
C ASN A 625 -18.14 12.09 10.76
N CYS A 626 -19.45 12.30 10.59
CA CYS A 626 -19.99 13.30 9.66
C CYS A 626 -20.47 14.55 10.39
N LEU A 627 -20.37 15.69 9.72
CA LEU A 627 -20.96 16.96 10.14
C LEU A 627 -22.18 17.27 9.26
N VAL A 628 -23.33 17.49 9.88
CA VAL A 628 -24.57 17.91 9.20
C VAL A 628 -25.10 19.17 9.87
N ALA A 629 -24.82 20.32 9.27
CA ALA A 629 -25.04 21.59 9.93
C ALA A 629 -25.82 22.62 9.10
N ARG A 630 -26.66 23.40 9.80
CA ARG A 630 -27.37 24.58 9.28
C ARG A 630 -28.26 24.33 8.04
N GLY A 631 -28.74 23.10 7.85
CA GLY A 631 -29.66 22.79 6.75
C GLY A 631 -31.03 23.45 6.92
N ALA A 632 -31.68 23.80 5.81
CA ALA A 632 -33.04 24.37 5.80
C ALA A 632 -34.15 23.32 6.07
N GLY A 633 -33.79 22.02 6.07
CA GLY A 633 -34.68 20.90 6.31
C GLY A 633 -34.35 20.12 7.59
N TYR A 634 -34.66 18.82 7.57
CA TYR A 634 -34.16 17.88 8.59
C TYR A 634 -32.64 17.73 8.42
N GLY A 635 -31.91 17.37 9.49
CA GLY A 635 -30.49 17.03 9.35
C GLY A 635 -30.31 15.72 8.58
N VAL A 636 -30.79 14.62 9.15
CA VAL A 636 -30.72 13.27 8.59
C VAL A 636 -32.12 12.67 8.59
N VAL A 637 -32.54 12.09 7.47
CA VAL A 637 -33.78 11.30 7.38
C VAL A 637 -33.43 9.87 7.00
N THR A 638 -33.95 8.91 7.75
CA THR A 638 -33.72 7.49 7.49
C THR A 638 -35.06 6.75 7.38
N GLY A 639 -35.05 5.62 6.69
CA GLY A 639 -36.25 4.82 6.38
C GLY A 639 -36.18 3.40 6.94
N ALA A 640 -36.86 2.48 6.27
CA ALA A 640 -36.79 1.06 6.62
C ALA A 640 -35.36 0.51 6.43
N GLY A 641 -35.03 -0.57 7.15
CA GLY A 641 -33.68 -1.13 7.21
C GLY A 641 -32.86 -0.60 8.40
N LYS A 642 -31.64 -1.12 8.55
CA LYS A 642 -30.74 -0.80 9.66
C LYS A 642 -29.89 0.43 9.37
N THR A 643 -30.12 1.51 10.10
CA THR A 643 -29.29 2.73 10.06
C THR A 643 -28.39 2.80 11.29
N VAL A 644 -27.10 3.09 11.08
CA VAL A 644 -26.13 3.36 12.15
C VAL A 644 -25.60 4.77 11.98
N ILE A 645 -25.64 5.57 13.05
CA ILE A 645 -25.10 6.94 13.11
C ILE A 645 -24.10 6.98 14.27
N ASP A 646 -22.80 6.99 13.96
CA ASP A 646 -21.74 6.98 14.97
C ASP A 646 -20.88 8.25 14.89
N ASN A 647 -20.62 8.89 16.03
CA ASN A 647 -19.68 10.01 16.12
C ASN A 647 -19.98 11.16 15.12
N CYS A 648 -21.25 11.47 14.90
CA CYS A 648 -21.65 12.57 14.02
C CYS A 648 -21.97 13.84 14.84
N THR A 649 -21.86 15.01 14.21
CA THR A 649 -22.39 16.27 14.76
C THR A 649 -23.50 16.77 13.84
N ILE A 650 -24.73 16.83 14.36
CA ILE A 650 -25.93 17.21 13.62
C ILE A 650 -26.56 18.42 14.30
N THR A 651 -26.42 19.61 13.73
CA THR A 651 -26.67 20.85 14.49
C THR A 651 -27.20 22.01 13.67
N GLY A 652 -28.03 22.87 14.28
CA GLY A 652 -28.48 24.12 13.66
C GLY A 652 -29.44 23.95 12.47
N ASN A 653 -29.94 22.74 12.22
CA ASN A 653 -30.90 22.49 11.13
C ASN A 653 -32.27 23.12 11.45
N LYS A 654 -33.05 23.50 10.43
CA LYS A 654 -34.37 24.16 10.60
C LYS A 654 -35.55 23.21 10.77
N LYS A 655 -35.30 21.91 10.95
CA LYS A 655 -36.24 20.88 11.42
C LYS A 655 -35.52 19.97 12.43
N ALA A 656 -36.08 18.80 12.75
CA ALA A 656 -35.39 17.82 13.61
C ALA A 656 -34.02 17.42 13.04
N GLY A 657 -33.06 17.17 13.92
CA GLY A 657 -31.71 16.73 13.56
C GLY A 657 -31.72 15.34 12.93
N VAL A 658 -32.39 14.38 13.56
CA VAL A 658 -32.61 13.04 12.99
C VAL A 658 -34.10 12.72 12.96
N ARG A 659 -34.57 12.20 11.83
CA ARG A 659 -35.92 11.68 11.66
C ARG A 659 -35.88 10.27 11.10
N VAL A 660 -36.58 9.35 11.74
CA VAL A 660 -36.76 7.98 11.25
C VAL A 660 -38.20 7.81 10.80
N THR A 661 -38.41 7.51 9.52
CA THR A 661 -39.76 7.24 9.00
C THR A 661 -40.16 5.80 9.30
N ALA A 662 -41.46 5.54 9.43
CA ALA A 662 -42.00 4.20 9.66
C ALA A 662 -41.52 3.20 8.59
N GLY A 663 -41.26 1.97 9.01
CA GLY A 663 -40.82 0.88 8.12
C GLY A 663 -41.94 0.37 7.23
N THR A 664 -41.62 -0.59 6.37
CA THR A 664 -42.61 -1.32 5.58
C THR A 664 -42.95 -2.66 6.26
N ALA A 665 -43.97 -3.37 5.79
CA ALA A 665 -44.26 -4.73 6.27
C ALA A 665 -43.08 -5.71 6.07
N ASP A 666 -42.23 -5.43 5.08
CA ASP A 666 -41.11 -6.28 4.66
C ASP A 666 -39.75 -5.86 5.26
N ALA A 667 -39.69 -4.72 5.96
CA ALA A 667 -38.48 -4.22 6.62
C ALA A 667 -38.84 -3.25 7.76
N SER A 668 -38.46 -3.58 9.00
CA SER A 668 -38.51 -2.65 10.13
C SER A 668 -37.54 -1.50 9.92
N SER A 669 -37.91 -0.29 10.35
CA SER A 669 -36.94 0.79 10.54
C SER A 669 -36.20 0.53 11.84
N GLU A 670 -34.89 0.31 11.77
CA GLU A 670 -34.01 0.22 12.93
C GLU A 670 -32.97 1.32 12.84
N CYS A 671 -32.88 2.17 13.86
CA CYS A 671 -31.85 3.20 13.93
C CYS A 671 -31.05 3.05 15.21
N LEU A 672 -29.73 3.00 15.08
CA LEU A 672 -28.76 2.99 16.17
C LEU A 672 -27.94 4.28 16.11
N VAL A 673 -28.07 5.12 17.13
CA VAL A 673 -27.30 6.36 17.26
C VAL A 673 -26.32 6.25 18.43
N ARG A 674 -25.03 6.45 18.18
CA ARG A 674 -23.96 6.32 19.19
C ARG A 674 -22.97 7.46 19.12
N ASN A 675 -22.42 7.85 20.27
CA ASN A 675 -21.37 8.86 20.40
C ASN A 675 -21.65 10.18 19.64
N THR A 676 -22.91 10.55 19.43
CA THR A 676 -23.31 11.57 18.44
C THR A 676 -23.83 12.82 19.15
N ILE A 677 -23.52 13.99 18.58
CA ILE A 677 -24.06 15.28 19.04
C ILE A 677 -25.23 15.67 18.13
N VAL A 678 -26.45 15.78 18.68
CA VAL A 678 -27.62 16.29 17.97
C VAL A 678 -28.13 17.54 18.69
N TRP A 679 -27.76 18.73 18.23
CA TRP A 679 -27.90 19.94 19.05
C TRP A 679 -28.51 21.13 18.31
N ASN A 680 -29.40 21.87 18.97
CA ASN A 680 -29.96 23.13 18.47
C ASN A 680 -30.56 23.00 17.06
N ASN A 681 -31.26 21.89 16.79
CA ASN A 681 -32.03 21.73 15.56
C ASN A 681 -33.47 22.17 15.83
N ASN A 682 -33.95 23.14 15.05
CA ASN A 682 -35.19 23.84 15.32
C ASN A 682 -36.31 23.29 14.45
N GLY A 683 -36.93 22.18 14.86
CA GLY A 683 -38.21 21.72 14.31
C GLY A 683 -39.37 21.96 15.28
N ALA A 684 -40.61 21.92 14.78
CA ALA A 684 -41.81 21.82 15.61
C ALA A 684 -41.91 20.50 16.43
N LYS A 685 -40.84 19.70 16.45
CA LYS A 685 -40.68 18.38 17.08
C LYS A 685 -39.30 18.33 17.77
N ALA A 686 -39.07 17.33 18.63
CA ALA A 686 -37.76 17.08 19.25
C ALA A 686 -36.64 16.97 18.20
N ASP A 687 -35.39 17.24 18.61
CA ASP A 687 -34.15 17.05 17.84
C ASP A 687 -34.08 15.65 17.20
N LEU A 688 -34.80 14.70 17.79
CA LEU A 688 -34.85 13.29 17.50
C LEU A 688 -36.32 12.83 17.37
N ASP A 689 -36.82 12.74 16.13
CA ASP A 689 -38.17 12.26 15.76
C ASP A 689 -38.10 10.80 15.32
N ILE A 690 -38.05 9.86 16.29
CA ILE A 690 -37.56 8.48 16.04
C ILE A 690 -38.57 7.34 16.24
N GLY A 691 -39.80 7.60 16.67
CA GLY A 691 -40.83 6.56 16.85
C GLY A 691 -40.41 5.42 17.79
N SER A 692 -41.11 4.27 17.73
CA SER A 692 -40.98 3.16 18.68
C SER A 692 -39.86 2.13 18.38
N ASN A 693 -39.15 2.25 17.26
CA ASN A 693 -38.21 1.22 16.76
C ASN A 693 -36.77 1.74 16.62
N ALA A 694 -36.31 2.57 17.56
CA ALA A 694 -34.95 3.11 17.56
C ALA A 694 -34.25 2.87 18.90
N SER A 695 -32.92 2.71 18.85
CA SER A 695 -32.05 2.53 20.01
C SER A 695 -30.90 3.54 19.98
N TYR A 696 -30.42 3.96 21.15
CA TYR A 696 -29.32 4.91 21.23
C TYR A 696 -28.48 4.70 22.48
N THR A 697 -27.22 5.15 22.43
CA THR A 697 -26.27 5.05 23.54
C THR A 697 -25.28 6.23 23.46
N GLU A 698 -24.92 6.84 24.58
CA GLU A 698 -23.96 7.96 24.65
C GLU A 698 -24.20 9.07 23.60
N THR A 699 -25.41 9.64 23.57
CA THR A 699 -25.84 10.67 22.60
C THR A 699 -26.43 11.86 23.34
N THR A 700 -26.12 13.08 22.87
CA THR A 700 -26.65 14.34 23.43
C THR A 700 -27.74 14.94 22.54
N SER A 701 -28.77 15.53 23.18
CA SER A 701 -29.90 16.20 22.53
C SER A 701 -30.28 17.47 23.29
N SER A 702 -30.56 18.58 22.59
CA SER A 702 -30.96 19.85 23.23
C SER A 702 -32.43 19.89 23.67
N THR A 703 -33.28 19.07 23.05
CA THR A 703 -34.73 19.07 23.27
C THR A 703 -35.29 17.70 23.69
N GLY A 704 -34.44 16.69 23.89
CA GLY A 704 -34.86 15.35 24.30
C GLY A 704 -35.37 14.49 23.13
N TRP A 705 -36.29 13.55 23.40
CA TRP A 705 -36.75 12.50 22.49
C TRP A 705 -38.27 12.42 22.43
N ASP A 706 -38.84 12.19 21.24
CA ASP A 706 -40.27 11.89 21.05
C ASP A 706 -40.44 10.35 20.99
N GLY A 707 -40.56 9.67 22.14
CA GLY A 707 -40.80 8.21 22.21
C GLY A 707 -40.15 7.49 23.41
N THR A 708 -40.88 6.55 24.02
CA THR A 708 -40.70 6.02 25.39
C THR A 708 -39.79 4.78 25.57
N THR A 709 -38.86 4.48 24.67
CA THR A 709 -37.97 3.30 24.87
C THR A 709 -36.50 3.68 24.76
N SER A 710 -35.94 4.15 25.88
CA SER A 710 -34.51 4.33 26.06
C SER A 710 -34.04 3.73 27.37
N THR A 711 -32.88 3.08 27.34
CA THR A 711 -32.14 2.64 28.51
C THR A 711 -30.88 3.49 28.77
N ALA A 712 -30.58 4.51 27.95
CA ALA A 712 -29.37 5.33 28.04
C ALA A 712 -29.65 6.75 28.58
N THR A 713 -28.73 7.29 29.38
CA THR A 713 -28.80 8.65 29.90
C THR A 713 -28.55 9.68 28.80
N SER A 714 -29.55 10.49 28.45
CA SER A 714 -29.33 11.65 27.59
C SER A 714 -28.56 12.74 28.35
N ASN A 715 -27.46 13.24 27.77
CA ASN A 715 -26.79 14.43 28.27
C ASN A 715 -27.44 15.65 27.60
N THR A 716 -28.13 16.49 28.36
CA THR A 716 -28.80 17.71 27.86
C THR A 716 -27.93 18.96 27.98
N SER A 717 -26.66 18.80 28.34
CA SER A 717 -25.72 19.92 28.48
C SER A 717 -25.32 20.47 27.11
N ASP A 718 -25.02 21.77 27.06
CA ASP A 718 -24.52 22.45 25.87
C ASP A 718 -23.16 21.87 25.41
N PRO A 719 -23.00 21.45 24.13
CA PRO A 719 -21.73 21.03 23.53
C PRO A 719 -20.60 22.04 23.63
N ARG A 720 -20.88 23.34 23.81
CA ARG A 720 -19.88 24.40 23.89
C ARG A 720 -18.94 24.38 22.67
N PHE A 721 -19.53 24.49 21.48
CA PHE A 721 -18.77 24.67 20.24
C PHE A 721 -17.95 25.96 20.29
N LYS A 722 -16.76 25.95 19.67
CA LYS A 722 -15.83 27.09 19.68
C LYS A 722 -16.39 28.32 18.95
N ASP A 723 -16.92 28.14 17.74
CA ASP A 723 -17.54 29.22 16.95
C ASP A 723 -18.52 28.69 15.90
N ALA A 724 -19.61 28.07 16.36
CA ALA A 724 -20.62 27.47 15.48
C ALA A 724 -21.30 28.50 14.53
N ALA A 725 -21.32 29.78 14.91
CA ALA A 725 -21.86 30.85 14.08
C ALA A 725 -21.04 31.05 12.79
N ASN A 726 -19.71 30.92 12.88
CA ASN A 726 -18.80 31.05 11.75
C ASN A 726 -18.37 29.70 11.14
N GLY A 727 -18.95 28.59 11.60
CA GLY A 727 -18.71 27.26 11.02
C GLY A 727 -17.62 26.42 11.70
N ASP A 728 -17.25 26.76 12.93
CA ASP A 728 -16.36 25.94 13.76
C ASP A 728 -17.15 25.19 14.84
N TRP A 729 -17.34 23.88 14.61
CA TRP A 729 -17.99 22.96 15.54
C TRP A 729 -17.02 22.10 16.34
N THR A 730 -15.73 22.47 16.39
CA THR A 730 -14.82 21.87 17.36
C THR A 730 -15.29 22.21 18.78
N LEU A 731 -15.11 21.27 19.70
CA LEU A 731 -15.53 21.44 21.10
C LEU A 731 -14.55 22.39 21.81
N LEU A 732 -15.04 23.23 22.73
CA LEU A 732 -14.18 23.92 23.69
C LEU A 732 -13.63 22.92 24.72
N ARG A 733 -12.44 23.20 25.28
CA ARG A 733 -11.72 22.33 26.21
C ARG A 733 -12.52 21.86 27.45
N LYS A 734 -13.49 22.65 27.92
CA LYS A 734 -14.37 22.32 29.06
C LYS A 734 -15.78 21.94 28.60
N SER A 735 -15.91 21.45 27.37
CA SER A 735 -17.16 20.88 26.90
C SER A 735 -17.50 19.64 27.75
N PRO A 736 -18.77 19.49 28.17
CA PRO A 736 -19.22 18.30 28.87
C PRO A 736 -19.33 17.06 27.95
N HIS A 737 -18.84 17.15 26.71
CA HIS A 737 -18.86 16.08 25.70
C HIS A 737 -17.47 15.59 25.32
N VAL A 738 -16.43 16.13 25.97
CA VAL A 738 -15.06 15.63 25.92
C VAL A 738 -14.93 14.37 26.77
N ASP A 739 -14.31 13.33 26.21
CA ASP A 739 -14.09 12.01 26.79
C ASP A 739 -15.38 11.35 27.34
N GLN A 740 -16.52 11.57 26.68
CA GLN A 740 -17.83 10.98 27.07
C GLN A 740 -18.33 9.87 26.15
N GLY A 741 -17.63 9.57 25.06
CA GLY A 741 -18.01 8.52 24.12
C GLY A 741 -17.59 7.13 24.58
N THR A 742 -17.91 6.14 23.77
CA THR A 742 -17.42 4.76 23.91
C THR A 742 -16.51 4.40 22.75
N VAL A 743 -15.54 3.51 22.98
CA VAL A 743 -14.74 2.95 21.88
C VAL A 743 -15.64 1.98 21.09
N LEU A 744 -15.95 2.33 19.84
CA LEU A 744 -16.80 1.53 18.97
C LEU A 744 -15.94 0.56 18.13
N ASP A 745 -16.52 -0.55 17.68
CA ASP A 745 -15.82 -1.63 16.97
C ASP A 745 -15.06 -1.20 15.71
N TRP A 746 -15.43 -0.07 15.11
CA TRP A 746 -14.77 0.47 13.92
C TRP A 746 -13.56 1.36 14.24
N MET A 747 -13.31 1.67 15.51
CA MET A 747 -12.23 2.54 15.94
C MET A 747 -10.95 1.76 16.20
N ASP A 748 -9.90 2.13 15.48
CA ASP A 748 -8.55 1.62 15.63
C ASP A 748 -7.50 2.74 15.64
N ALA A 749 -6.23 2.39 15.77
CA ALA A 749 -5.14 3.35 15.84
C ALA A 749 -4.93 4.19 14.57
N ALA A 750 -5.49 3.75 13.44
CA ALA A 750 -5.46 4.48 12.17
C ALA A 750 -6.67 5.43 12.02
N THR A 751 -7.70 5.24 12.83
CA THR A 751 -8.93 6.03 12.80
C THR A 751 -8.65 7.49 13.17
N ARG A 752 -9.20 8.41 12.38
CA ARG A 752 -9.14 9.86 12.59
C ARG A 752 -10.52 10.48 12.68
N ASP A 753 -10.62 11.59 13.40
CA ASP A 753 -11.78 12.47 13.40
C ASP A 753 -11.83 13.32 12.11
N LEU A 754 -12.83 14.20 11.99
CA LEU A 754 -13.02 15.02 10.79
C LEU A 754 -11.92 16.09 10.60
N ALA A 755 -11.15 16.43 11.65
CA ALA A 755 -10.01 17.33 11.60
C ALA A 755 -8.66 16.59 11.41
N GLY A 756 -8.67 15.27 11.26
CA GLY A 756 -7.47 14.46 11.11
C GLY A 756 -6.79 14.05 12.43
N ASN A 757 -7.43 14.28 13.58
CA ASN A 757 -6.91 13.90 14.89
C ASN A 757 -7.20 12.42 15.21
N PRO A 758 -6.28 11.69 15.86
CA PRO A 758 -6.52 10.32 16.29
C PRO A 758 -7.70 10.19 17.27
N ARG A 759 -8.56 9.19 17.07
CA ARG A 759 -9.64 8.86 18.01
C ARG A 759 -9.20 7.90 19.13
N VAL A 760 -8.33 6.95 18.81
CA VAL A 760 -7.74 5.97 19.74
C VAL A 760 -6.26 5.72 19.40
N VAL A 761 -5.48 5.07 20.28
CA VAL A 761 -4.08 4.67 20.01
C VAL A 761 -3.92 3.17 19.76
N LYS A 762 -2.71 2.75 19.37
CA LYS A 762 -2.33 1.34 19.09
C LYS A 762 -2.79 0.42 20.23
N ASN A 763 -3.61 -0.58 19.89
CA ASN A 763 -4.25 -1.60 20.76
C ASN A 763 -5.69 -1.29 21.27
N GLY A 764 -6.44 -0.39 20.63
CA GLY A 764 -7.86 -0.16 20.98
C GLY A 764 -8.05 0.51 22.35
N LYS A 765 -6.99 1.14 22.88
CA LYS A 765 -7.01 1.93 24.11
C LYS A 765 -7.11 3.42 23.77
N SER A 766 -7.72 4.18 24.68
CA SER A 766 -7.74 5.65 24.79
C SER A 766 -6.38 6.32 24.56
N LEU A 767 -6.37 7.55 24.02
CA LEU A 767 -5.15 8.24 23.54
C LEU A 767 -3.98 8.20 24.53
N ALA A 768 -2.80 7.78 24.06
CA ALA A 768 -1.63 7.35 24.87
C ALA A 768 -1.08 8.36 25.91
N LYS A 769 -1.50 9.63 25.89
CA LYS A 769 -1.14 10.62 26.92
C LYS A 769 -2.10 10.59 28.14
N ARG A 770 -3.31 10.05 27.98
CA ARG A 770 -4.31 9.80 29.05
C ARG A 770 -4.96 8.42 28.85
N PRO A 771 -4.50 7.37 29.55
CA PRO A 771 -4.98 6.00 29.36
C PRO A 771 -6.43 5.76 29.80
N ASP A 772 -7.14 6.79 30.28
CA ASP A 772 -8.56 6.81 30.64
C ASP A 772 -9.42 7.67 29.67
N ALA A 773 -8.82 8.39 28.71
CA ALA A 773 -9.54 9.31 27.83
C ALA A 773 -10.39 8.60 26.75
N LEU A 774 -11.70 8.59 26.91
CA LEU A 774 -12.61 8.02 25.91
C LEU A 774 -12.73 8.94 24.67
N PRO A 775 -13.22 8.43 23.52
CA PRO A 775 -13.51 9.30 22.37
C PRO A 775 -14.48 10.43 22.74
N ASP A 776 -14.33 11.59 22.13
CA ASP A 776 -15.28 12.69 22.31
C ASP A 776 -16.61 12.37 21.57
N LEU A 777 -17.72 12.94 22.05
CA LEU A 777 -18.96 12.87 21.26
C LEU A 777 -18.81 13.74 20.01
N GLY A 778 -19.42 13.30 18.92
CA GLY A 778 -19.45 14.02 17.66
C GLY A 778 -18.23 13.78 16.77
N CYS A 779 -18.15 14.59 15.72
CA CYS A 779 -17.20 14.40 14.61
C CYS A 779 -15.79 14.97 14.86
N TYR A 780 -15.56 15.64 15.99
CA TYR A 780 -14.26 16.23 16.34
C TYR A 780 -13.78 15.77 17.72
N GLU A 781 -12.48 15.50 17.83
CA GLU A 781 -11.75 15.26 19.06
C GLU A 781 -11.10 16.57 19.52
N ASN A 782 -11.23 16.90 20.79
CA ASN A 782 -10.59 18.04 21.41
C ASN A 782 -9.17 17.67 21.86
N MET A 783 -8.18 18.20 21.15
CA MET A 783 -6.77 17.95 21.48
C MET A 783 -6.26 18.81 22.65
N GLU A 784 -6.77 20.03 22.84
CA GLU A 784 -6.35 20.95 23.91
C GLU A 784 -6.69 20.42 25.33
N GLY A 785 -7.76 19.64 25.47
CA GLY A 785 -8.18 18.97 26.69
C GLY A 785 -7.29 17.80 27.07
N ARG A 786 -6.51 17.27 26.11
CA ARG A 786 -5.67 16.08 26.23
C ARG A 786 -4.17 16.39 26.34
N GLU A 787 -3.77 17.62 26.02
CA GLU A 787 -2.47 18.16 26.40
C GLU A 787 -2.54 18.67 27.85
N GLY A 788 -2.11 17.83 28.80
CA GLY A 788 -2.01 18.23 30.21
C GLY A 788 -1.23 19.53 30.36
N PHE A 789 -1.64 20.37 31.31
CA PHE A 789 -0.88 21.59 31.62
C PHE A 789 0.52 21.22 32.14
N SER A 790 1.54 21.90 31.62
CA SER A 790 2.68 22.28 32.46
C SER A 790 2.25 23.50 33.27
N LEU A 791 1.97 23.30 34.56
CA LEU A 791 1.80 24.39 35.50
C LEU A 791 3.16 25.08 35.68
N ILE A 792 3.41 26.17 34.96
CA ILE A 792 4.49 27.09 35.36
C ILE A 792 3.91 27.91 36.52
N ILE A 793 4.17 27.46 37.74
CA ILE A 793 4.09 28.32 38.91
C ILE A 793 5.23 29.33 38.75
N ARG A 794 4.89 30.61 38.55
CA ARG A 794 5.83 31.71 38.76
C ARG A 794 5.77 32.16 40.21
#